data_AF-S7V9X1-F1
#
_entry.id   AF-S7V9X1-F1
#
_cell.length_a   1.000
_cell.length_b   1.000
_cell.length_c   1.000
_cell.angle_alpha   90.00
_cell.angle_beta   90.00
_cell.angle_gamma   90.00
#
_symmetry.space_group_name_H-M   'P 1'
#
loop_
_entity.id
_entity.type
_entity.pdbx_description
1 polymer ?
#
loop_
_entity_poly.entity_id
_entity_poly.type
_entity_poly.pdbx_seq_one_letter_code
_entity_poly.pdbx_strand_id
1 'polypeptide(L)'
;MTDDIITACTMDCPDACSMIVTRHPDGGVRLRGNPDHPFTAGFICRKIRHHLRRRQSPDRITRPLLRRGNGWQAISWDEALDRCAKSINALRHEPASILHIMSDGAKGVLKQTTKLFFARLGATRTRGSLCDAAGFIACIHDFGSRKNNTIEDLMNAGRIVNWGKDFSRSSIHMSAIIRNARKCGAKVLSISPGGDGNEAFSDVFIRIRPGSDRFLAAAVAKRFIDADLIPEAILLRIRNFPRFSKTLSTFSEDRLLERCDVTSRDVDALFRFYTSNGPTATIIGAGVQRYRRGGENVRFINSLALLSGNMGRKGGGSYFHLHSLGNFNLEWTRDPEGKSRRAFPMAVVGREILAADPPIRMIWVNGVNIVNQGPDSREIIRAFASVPFKVVVDAFMNDTAERADLILPAALMLEQEDVIGSFLHDYVQHVPAVLKPPGEARSDYEIISGLGKRLLPPIFLPSAETCFEQALDSPLIHGDWTTLRSKGTLRAQKPDIAYTGMIFDHPDGKARLPANLHDEPDPPDAFPLRFLTLVRRNAIHSQLLPEDQEMPPRVWISPHCPNLKTLDMEKPVDVVSPLGRLRVSLHLLSGLHPGAVVYRRGDWMKVGGGANQLVAAELTDIGGGAAFYDQYVRLENGI
;
A
#
# COMPACT_ATOMS: atom_id res chain seq x y z
N MET A 1 -3.76 -34.95 -18.88
CA MET A 1 -3.80 -33.99 -20.01
C MET A 1 -3.14 -32.70 -19.55
N THR A 2 -2.37 -32.06 -20.43
CA THR A 2 -1.87 -30.70 -20.16
C THR A 2 -3.04 -29.73 -20.28
N ASP A 3 -3.26 -28.90 -19.28
CA ASP A 3 -4.39 -27.98 -19.22
C ASP A 3 -3.90 -26.57 -18.88
N ASP A 4 -4.21 -25.61 -19.76
CA ASP A 4 -3.86 -24.20 -19.63
C ASP A 4 -5.06 -23.43 -19.09
N ILE A 5 -4.93 -22.91 -17.87
CA ILE A 5 -6.01 -22.16 -17.20
C ILE A 5 -5.61 -20.70 -17.05
N ILE A 6 -6.47 -19.79 -17.51
CA ILE A 6 -6.33 -18.36 -17.28
C ILE A 6 -6.75 -18.03 -15.85
N THR A 7 -5.94 -17.24 -15.15
CA THR A 7 -6.22 -16.72 -13.81
C THR A 7 -5.54 -15.35 -13.62
N ALA A 8 -5.62 -14.75 -12.44
CA ALA A 8 -4.97 -13.48 -12.16
C ALA A 8 -4.24 -13.45 -10.81
N CYS A 9 -3.27 -12.55 -10.70
CA CYS A 9 -2.50 -12.35 -9.48
C CYS A 9 -3.32 -11.61 -8.42
N THR A 10 -3.50 -12.21 -7.24
CA THR A 10 -4.22 -11.60 -6.11
C THR A 10 -3.34 -10.92 -5.07
N MET A 11 -2.03 -10.82 -5.30
CA MET A 11 -1.13 -10.14 -4.35
C MET A 11 -1.38 -8.62 -4.28
N ASP A 12 -1.00 -8.00 -3.17
CA ASP A 12 -1.09 -6.54 -2.96
C ASP A 12 -0.12 -5.76 -3.86
N CYS A 13 -0.52 -5.60 -5.12
CA CYS A 13 0.25 -4.95 -6.18
C CYS A 13 -0.72 -4.31 -7.18
N PRO A 14 -0.40 -3.12 -7.71
CA PRO A 14 -1.30 -2.37 -8.60
C PRO A 14 -1.73 -3.14 -9.85
N ASP A 15 -0.90 -4.05 -10.34
CA ASP A 15 -0.99 -4.57 -11.70
C ASP A 15 -2.03 -5.68 -11.90
N ALA A 16 -2.49 -6.37 -10.83
CA ALA A 16 -3.41 -7.52 -10.93
C ALA A 16 -3.08 -8.48 -12.11
N CYS A 17 -1.81 -8.84 -12.31
CA CYS A 17 -1.36 -9.45 -13.57
C CYS A 17 -2.18 -10.68 -14.02
N SER A 18 -2.56 -10.74 -15.30
CA SER A 18 -3.19 -11.93 -15.89
C SER A 18 -2.15 -13.02 -16.18
N MET A 19 -2.49 -14.26 -15.91
CA MET A 19 -1.57 -15.38 -15.94
C MET A 19 -2.20 -16.60 -16.60
N ILE A 20 -1.37 -17.43 -17.21
CA ILE A 20 -1.72 -18.77 -17.66
C ILE A 20 -0.96 -19.76 -16.79
N VAL A 21 -1.70 -20.69 -16.21
CA VAL A 21 -1.19 -21.80 -15.41
C VAL A 21 -1.34 -23.07 -16.21
N THR A 22 -0.21 -23.66 -16.60
CA THR A 22 -0.17 -24.96 -17.27
C THR A 22 0.01 -26.04 -16.21
N ARG A 23 -0.94 -26.98 -16.14
CA ARG A 23 -0.85 -28.18 -15.31
C ARG A 23 -0.36 -29.35 -16.15
N HIS A 24 0.67 -30.04 -15.69
CA HIS A 24 1.23 -31.20 -16.38
C HIS A 24 0.75 -32.51 -15.75
N PRO A 25 0.68 -33.62 -16.53
CA PRO A 25 0.25 -34.92 -16.02
C PRO A 25 1.11 -35.47 -14.86
N ASP A 26 2.36 -35.07 -14.78
CA ASP A 26 3.32 -35.43 -13.72
C ASP A 26 3.12 -34.63 -12.41
N GLY A 27 2.11 -33.75 -12.35
CA GLY A 27 1.86 -32.85 -11.23
C GLY A 27 2.65 -31.54 -11.29
N GLY A 28 3.48 -31.34 -12.31
CA GLY A 28 4.20 -30.09 -12.55
C GLY A 28 3.26 -28.92 -12.86
N VAL A 29 3.66 -27.72 -12.42
CA VAL A 29 2.92 -26.48 -12.67
C VAL A 29 3.87 -25.44 -13.25
N ARG A 30 3.50 -24.88 -14.41
CA ARG A 30 4.23 -23.78 -15.05
C ARG A 30 3.37 -22.52 -15.06
N LEU A 31 3.99 -21.39 -14.72
CA LEU A 31 3.36 -20.07 -14.75
C LEU A 31 3.97 -19.20 -15.85
N ARG A 32 3.11 -18.59 -16.66
CA ARG A 32 3.48 -17.53 -17.63
C ARG A 32 2.45 -16.40 -17.58
N GLY A 33 2.81 -15.22 -18.06
CA GLY A 33 1.82 -14.15 -18.23
C GLY A 33 0.90 -14.47 -19.40
N ASN A 34 -0.34 -13.98 -19.32
CA ASN A 34 -1.32 -14.11 -20.38
C ASN A 34 -1.03 -13.06 -21.48
N PRO A 35 -0.62 -13.46 -22.71
CA PRO A 35 -0.34 -12.50 -23.79
C PRO A 35 -1.59 -11.76 -24.27
N ASP A 36 -2.78 -12.34 -24.09
CA ASP A 36 -4.04 -11.78 -24.59
C ASP A 36 -4.64 -10.73 -23.65
N HIS A 37 -4.11 -10.59 -22.43
CA HIS A 37 -4.58 -9.55 -21.52
C HIS A 37 -4.09 -8.16 -21.98
N PRO A 38 -4.98 -7.20 -22.30
CA PRO A 38 -4.60 -5.98 -23.02
C PRO A 38 -3.55 -5.11 -22.32
N PHE A 39 -3.55 -5.06 -20.99
CA PHE A 39 -2.60 -4.26 -20.22
C PHE A 39 -1.30 -5.01 -19.87
N THR A 40 -1.44 -6.17 -19.21
CA THR A 40 -0.30 -6.94 -18.68
C THR A 40 0.50 -7.69 -19.76
N ALA A 41 -0.11 -7.93 -20.93
CA ALA A 41 0.53 -8.30 -22.19
C ALA A 41 1.62 -9.38 -22.06
N GLY A 42 1.32 -10.46 -21.34
CA GLY A 42 2.23 -11.61 -21.19
C GLY A 42 3.34 -11.47 -20.15
N PHE A 43 3.43 -10.34 -19.42
CA PHE A 43 4.47 -10.12 -18.42
C PHE A 43 4.00 -10.44 -16.99
N ILE A 44 4.82 -11.20 -16.26
CA ILE A 44 4.65 -11.44 -14.81
C ILE A 44 5.97 -11.22 -14.07
N CYS A 45 5.89 -10.72 -12.85
CA CYS A 45 7.08 -10.42 -12.05
C CYS A 45 7.67 -11.67 -11.36
N ARG A 46 8.91 -11.54 -10.86
CA ARG A 46 9.59 -12.62 -10.11
C ARG A 46 8.85 -13.03 -8.83
N LYS A 47 8.04 -12.14 -8.24
CA LYS A 47 7.24 -12.43 -7.03
C LYS A 47 6.22 -13.55 -7.28
N ILE A 48 5.69 -13.64 -8.50
CA ILE A 48 4.79 -14.73 -8.93
C ILE A 48 5.53 -16.07 -8.98
N ARG A 49 6.77 -16.08 -9.46
CA ARG A 49 7.57 -17.32 -9.50
C ARG A 49 7.86 -17.86 -8.10
N HIS A 50 8.11 -16.96 -7.14
CA HIS A 50 8.27 -17.32 -5.72
C HIS A 50 6.99 -17.81 -5.05
N HIS A 51 5.81 -17.54 -5.63
CA HIS A 51 4.54 -18.04 -5.11
C HIS A 51 4.48 -19.57 -5.12
N LEU A 52 4.98 -20.22 -6.18
CA LEU A 52 5.04 -21.70 -6.25
C LEU A 52 5.91 -22.29 -5.14
N ARG A 53 7.07 -21.66 -4.85
CA ARG A 53 7.93 -22.07 -3.73
C ARG A 53 7.19 -21.99 -2.41
N ARG A 54 6.46 -20.90 -2.17
CA ARG A 54 5.64 -20.74 -0.96
C ARG A 54 4.58 -21.81 -0.84
N ARG A 55 3.90 -22.16 -1.93
CA ARG A 55 2.91 -23.24 -1.92
C ARG A 55 3.52 -24.58 -1.49
N GLN A 56 4.73 -24.89 -1.98
CA GLN A 56 5.44 -26.17 -1.77
C GLN A 56 6.30 -26.19 -0.50
N SER A 57 6.43 -25.07 0.21
CA SER A 57 7.31 -24.96 1.36
C SER A 57 6.87 -25.90 2.49
N PRO A 58 7.83 -26.61 3.13
CA PRO A 58 7.53 -27.46 4.29
C PRO A 58 7.08 -26.65 5.52
N ASP A 59 7.39 -25.35 5.58
CA ASP A 59 6.97 -24.45 6.66
C ASP A 59 5.52 -23.99 6.56
N ARG A 60 4.82 -24.40 5.49
CA ARG A 60 3.43 -24.06 5.28
C ARG A 60 2.54 -24.78 6.30
N ILE A 61 1.72 -24.00 6.99
CA ILE A 61 0.70 -24.53 7.89
C ILE A 61 -0.45 -25.09 7.03
N THR A 62 -0.72 -26.38 7.20
CA THR A 62 -1.72 -27.12 6.39
C THR A 62 -2.88 -27.68 7.20
N ARG A 63 -2.83 -27.56 8.54
CA ARG A 63 -3.88 -28.01 9.48
C ARG A 63 -4.09 -26.95 10.56
N PRO A 64 -5.29 -26.81 11.14
CA PRO A 64 -5.49 -25.91 12.29
C PRO A 64 -4.52 -26.24 13.44
N LEU A 65 -3.90 -25.22 14.02
CA LEU A 65 -2.94 -25.37 15.12
C LEU A 65 -3.45 -24.63 16.36
N LEU A 66 -3.52 -25.34 17.48
CA LEU A 66 -3.85 -24.79 18.80
C LEU A 66 -2.58 -24.70 19.64
N ARG A 67 -2.38 -23.57 20.33
CA ARG A 67 -1.29 -23.42 21.28
C ARG A 67 -1.53 -24.25 22.53
N ARG A 68 -0.54 -25.02 22.95
CA ARG A 68 -0.51 -25.79 24.20
C ARG A 68 0.83 -25.57 24.89
N GLY A 69 0.82 -24.83 26.00
CA GLY A 69 2.07 -24.39 26.63
C GLY A 69 2.95 -23.63 25.64
N ASN A 70 4.20 -24.07 25.48
CA ASN A 70 5.17 -23.47 24.55
C ASN A 70 5.10 -24.05 23.12
N GLY A 71 4.25 -25.04 22.87
CA GLY A 71 4.17 -25.76 21.60
C GLY A 71 2.85 -25.58 20.84
N TRP A 72 2.78 -26.23 19.69
CA TRP A 72 1.62 -26.26 18.80
C TRP A 72 1.10 -27.69 18.65
N GLN A 73 -0.21 -27.84 18.75
CA GLN A 73 -0.90 -29.11 18.52
C GLN A 73 -1.86 -28.96 17.33
N ALA A 74 -1.77 -29.86 16.37
CA ALA A 74 -2.76 -29.95 15.30
C ALA A 74 -4.11 -30.41 15.86
N ILE A 75 -5.18 -29.72 15.48
CA ILE A 75 -6.56 -30.05 15.86
C ILE A 75 -7.45 -30.15 14.61
N SER A 76 -8.65 -30.72 14.76
CA SER A 76 -9.61 -30.78 13.65
C SER A 76 -10.20 -29.40 13.36
N TRP A 77 -10.71 -29.22 12.14
CA TRP A 77 -11.47 -28.02 11.78
C TRP A 77 -12.72 -27.82 12.62
N ASP A 78 -13.41 -28.89 12.99
CA ASP A 78 -14.62 -28.77 13.83
C ASP A 78 -14.25 -28.24 15.22
N GLU A 79 -13.22 -28.80 15.87
CA GLU A 79 -12.75 -28.28 17.15
C GLU A 79 -12.29 -26.81 17.03
N ALA A 80 -11.57 -26.47 15.96
CA ALA A 80 -11.10 -25.11 15.74
C ALA A 80 -12.26 -24.11 15.58
N LEU A 81 -13.25 -24.43 14.75
CA LEU A 81 -14.42 -23.56 14.53
C LEU A 81 -15.34 -23.50 15.75
N ASP A 82 -15.50 -24.58 16.49
CA ASP A 82 -16.31 -24.62 17.71
C ASP A 82 -15.70 -23.75 18.81
N ARG A 83 -14.36 -23.73 18.95
CA ARG A 83 -13.65 -22.82 19.85
C ARG A 83 -13.89 -21.36 19.49
N CYS A 84 -13.78 -21.02 18.19
CA CYS A 84 -14.09 -19.68 17.69
C CYS A 84 -15.55 -19.30 17.98
N ALA A 85 -16.49 -20.19 17.67
CA ALA A 85 -17.92 -19.96 17.87
C ALA A 85 -18.26 -19.76 19.36
N LYS A 86 -17.70 -20.60 20.24
CA LYS A 86 -17.84 -20.47 21.69
C LYS A 86 -17.37 -19.10 22.19
N SER A 87 -16.19 -18.65 21.76
CA SER A 87 -15.66 -17.34 22.14
C SER A 87 -16.53 -16.19 21.64
N ILE A 88 -16.95 -16.23 20.37
CA ILE A 88 -17.80 -15.18 19.78
C ILE A 88 -19.17 -15.14 20.45
N ASN A 89 -19.81 -16.29 20.67
CA ASN A 89 -21.12 -16.35 21.32
C ASN A 89 -21.06 -15.84 22.76
N ALA A 90 -19.99 -16.14 23.50
CA ALA A 90 -19.79 -15.61 24.85
C ALA A 90 -19.66 -14.07 24.87
N LEU A 91 -19.06 -13.49 23.84
CA LEU A 91 -18.85 -12.04 23.71
C LEU A 91 -19.98 -11.32 22.95
N ARG A 92 -21.04 -12.02 22.54
CA ARG A 92 -22.09 -11.43 21.69
C ARG A 92 -22.87 -10.31 22.35
N HIS A 93 -22.97 -10.31 23.67
CA HIS A 93 -23.60 -9.24 24.45
C HIS A 93 -22.74 -7.95 24.47
N GLU A 94 -21.44 -8.07 24.18
CA GLU A 94 -20.48 -6.96 24.12
C GLU A 94 -19.56 -7.12 22.90
N PRO A 95 -20.09 -7.04 21.67
CA PRO A 95 -19.34 -7.39 20.47
C PRO A 95 -18.16 -6.44 20.21
N ALA A 96 -18.17 -5.24 20.79
CA ALA A 96 -17.04 -4.33 20.77
C ALA A 96 -15.76 -4.96 21.36
N SER A 97 -15.87 -5.94 22.26
CA SER A 97 -14.72 -6.65 22.83
C SER A 97 -14.07 -7.66 21.88
N ILE A 98 -14.59 -7.81 20.66
CA ILE A 98 -13.99 -8.56 19.55
C ILE A 98 -13.36 -7.56 18.58
N LEU A 99 -12.06 -7.70 18.29
CA LEU A 99 -11.35 -6.90 17.32
C LEU A 99 -11.04 -7.70 16.05
N HIS A 100 -11.52 -7.21 14.91
CA HIS A 100 -11.16 -7.71 13.59
C HIS A 100 -10.07 -6.83 12.95
N ILE A 101 -8.90 -7.42 12.71
CA ILE A 101 -7.79 -6.80 12.00
C ILE A 101 -7.64 -7.49 10.65
N MET A 102 -7.84 -6.75 9.55
CA MET A 102 -7.66 -7.27 8.20
C MET A 102 -6.88 -6.31 7.31
N SER A 103 -6.20 -6.87 6.31
CA SER A 103 -5.59 -6.11 5.22
C SER A 103 -5.50 -6.94 3.93
N ASP A 104 -4.75 -6.44 2.96
CA ASP A 104 -4.74 -6.89 1.58
C ASP A 104 -3.69 -7.98 1.27
N GLY A 105 -3.37 -8.88 2.22
CA GLY A 105 -2.42 -9.99 1.99
C GLY A 105 -2.76 -10.85 0.77
N ALA A 106 -4.06 -10.93 0.44
CA ALA A 106 -4.60 -11.21 -0.88
C ALA A 106 -5.80 -10.29 -1.13
N LYS A 107 -6.01 -9.86 -2.38
CA LYS A 107 -7.12 -9.03 -2.82
C LYS A 107 -8.18 -9.85 -3.53
N GLY A 108 -9.44 -9.40 -3.43
CA GLY A 108 -10.56 -9.99 -4.13
C GLY A 108 -11.92 -9.59 -3.53
N VAL A 109 -12.98 -9.85 -4.29
CA VAL A 109 -14.38 -9.64 -3.90
C VAL A 109 -14.73 -10.51 -2.68
N LEU A 110 -14.37 -11.80 -2.68
CA LEU A 110 -14.70 -12.69 -1.55
C LEU A 110 -13.99 -12.29 -0.27
N LYS A 111 -12.87 -11.55 -0.33
CA LYS A 111 -12.20 -11.02 0.88
C LYS A 111 -13.10 -10.07 1.67
N GLN A 112 -14.07 -9.42 1.04
CA GLN A 112 -15.02 -8.54 1.71
C GLN A 112 -16.05 -9.29 2.57
N THR A 113 -16.20 -10.60 2.39
CA THR A 113 -17.12 -11.41 3.22
C THR A 113 -16.68 -11.47 4.68
N THR A 114 -15.37 -11.48 4.94
CA THR A 114 -14.82 -11.40 6.31
C THR A 114 -15.21 -10.08 6.98
N LYS A 115 -15.11 -8.97 6.25
CA LYS A 115 -15.54 -7.64 6.69
C LYS A 115 -17.04 -7.61 6.99
N LEU A 116 -17.87 -8.17 6.09
CA LEU A 116 -19.32 -8.26 6.27
C LEU A 116 -19.70 -9.11 7.50
N PHE A 117 -19.01 -10.23 7.73
CA PHE A 117 -19.25 -11.11 8.86
C PHE A 117 -19.05 -10.39 10.20
N PHE A 118 -17.86 -9.79 10.41
CA PHE A 118 -17.56 -9.05 11.65
C PHE A 118 -18.38 -7.76 11.75
N ALA A 119 -18.79 -7.20 10.62
CA ALA A 119 -19.72 -6.08 10.56
C ALA A 119 -21.10 -6.45 11.16
N ARG A 120 -21.71 -7.54 10.69
CA ARG A 120 -23.00 -8.04 11.20
C ARG A 120 -22.95 -8.43 12.68
N LEU A 121 -21.78 -8.86 13.15
CA LEU A 121 -21.54 -9.14 14.57
C LEU A 121 -21.51 -7.88 15.44
N GLY A 122 -21.17 -6.71 14.88
CA GLY A 122 -20.93 -5.48 15.65
C GLY A 122 -19.53 -5.40 16.26
N ALA A 123 -18.57 -6.16 15.72
CA ALA A 123 -17.21 -6.20 16.23
C ALA A 123 -16.47 -4.86 16.06
N THR A 124 -15.51 -4.60 16.94
CA THR A 124 -14.53 -3.53 16.72
C THR A 124 -13.74 -3.83 15.45
N ARG A 125 -13.57 -2.82 14.62
CA ARG A 125 -12.81 -2.91 13.36
C ARG A 125 -11.58 -2.02 13.40
N THR A 126 -10.73 -2.17 12.39
CA THR A 126 -9.70 -1.17 12.07
C THR A 126 -10.21 -0.16 11.05
N ARG A 127 -9.63 1.05 11.07
CA ARG A 127 -9.84 2.12 10.09
C ARG A 127 -8.50 2.73 9.66
N GLY A 128 -8.52 3.50 8.56
CA GLY A 128 -7.31 4.02 7.94
C GLY A 128 -6.62 2.96 7.06
N SER A 129 -5.38 3.21 6.68
CA SER A 129 -4.55 2.30 5.87
C SER A 129 -3.09 2.46 6.25
N LEU A 130 -2.34 1.35 6.35
CA LEU A 130 -0.89 1.39 6.49
C LEU A 130 -0.18 1.82 5.19
N CYS A 131 -0.88 1.83 4.04
CA CYS A 131 -0.23 1.92 2.73
C CYS A 131 -0.28 3.31 2.09
N ASP A 132 -1.47 3.90 1.96
CA ASP A 132 -1.78 4.91 0.94
C ASP A 132 -2.87 5.94 1.33
N ALA A 133 -3.40 5.89 2.57
CA ALA A 133 -4.55 6.70 2.97
C ALA A 133 -4.39 8.21 2.84
N ALA A 134 -3.28 8.78 3.30
CA ALA A 134 -3.09 10.23 3.25
C ALA A 134 -3.03 10.74 1.81
N GLY A 135 -2.40 9.98 0.91
CA GLY A 135 -2.29 10.35 -0.50
C GLY A 135 -3.61 10.33 -1.25
N PHE A 136 -4.43 9.29 -1.12
CA PHE A 136 -5.71 9.28 -1.84
C PHE A 136 -6.74 10.23 -1.21
N ILE A 137 -6.67 10.46 0.11
CA ILE A 137 -7.52 11.47 0.79
C ILE A 137 -7.10 12.88 0.38
N ALA A 138 -5.81 13.15 0.16
CA ALA A 138 -5.35 14.41 -0.45
C ALA A 138 -6.01 14.63 -1.82
N CYS A 139 -5.98 13.63 -2.71
CA CYS A 139 -6.65 13.73 -4.01
C CYS A 139 -8.16 14.02 -3.88
N ILE A 140 -8.85 13.36 -2.94
CA ILE A 140 -10.28 13.61 -2.69
C ILE A 140 -10.50 15.05 -2.17
N HIS A 141 -9.67 15.53 -1.26
CA HIS A 141 -9.75 16.92 -0.78
C HIS A 141 -9.52 17.92 -1.92
N ASP A 142 -8.57 17.64 -2.81
CA ASP A 142 -8.19 18.57 -3.87
C ASP A 142 -9.18 18.55 -5.05
N PHE A 143 -9.67 17.36 -5.44
CA PHE A 143 -10.40 17.15 -6.69
C PHE A 143 -11.80 16.55 -6.53
N GLY A 144 -12.24 16.24 -5.31
CA GLY A 144 -13.54 15.64 -4.99
C GLY A 144 -13.58 14.13 -5.18
N SER A 145 -12.55 13.56 -5.81
CA SER A 145 -12.38 12.12 -6.00
C SER A 145 -10.89 11.79 -6.17
N ARG A 146 -10.59 10.51 -6.41
CA ARG A 146 -9.24 10.01 -6.69
C ARG A 146 -9.08 9.56 -8.16
N LYS A 147 -9.81 10.18 -9.08
CA LYS A 147 -9.70 9.87 -10.52
C LYS A 147 -8.37 10.39 -11.06
N ASN A 148 -7.82 9.68 -12.04
CA ASN A 148 -6.71 10.11 -12.87
C ASN A 148 -7.00 9.66 -14.30
N ASN A 149 -6.20 10.15 -15.26
CA ASN A 149 -6.29 9.61 -16.62
C ASN A 149 -5.89 8.13 -16.60
N THR A 150 -6.34 7.37 -17.59
CA THR A 150 -5.88 5.99 -17.78
C THR A 150 -4.37 5.97 -17.88
N ILE A 151 -3.76 4.92 -17.33
CA ILE A 151 -2.30 4.88 -17.22
C ILE A 151 -1.62 4.84 -18.61
N GLU A 152 -2.31 4.32 -19.62
CA GLU A 152 -1.91 4.32 -21.01
C GLU A 152 -1.79 5.74 -21.59
N ASP A 153 -2.50 6.73 -21.04
CA ASP A 153 -2.43 8.13 -21.47
C ASP A 153 -1.06 8.77 -21.22
N LEU A 154 -0.23 8.17 -20.35
CA LEU A 154 1.18 8.57 -20.18
C LEU A 154 1.97 8.49 -21.50
N MET A 155 1.55 7.68 -22.47
CA MET A 155 2.15 7.65 -23.81
C MET A 155 1.98 8.97 -24.59
N ASN A 156 1.01 9.80 -24.22
CA ASN A 156 0.74 11.09 -24.84
C ASN A 156 1.44 12.26 -24.11
N ALA A 157 2.18 11.97 -23.04
CA ALA A 157 2.88 12.99 -22.28
C ALA A 157 4.12 13.50 -23.04
N GLY A 158 4.28 14.82 -23.14
CA GLY A 158 5.54 15.41 -23.60
C GLY A 158 6.59 15.42 -22.48
N ARG A 159 6.13 15.53 -21.24
CA ARG A 159 6.95 15.53 -20.03
C ARG A 159 6.29 14.67 -18.95
N ILE A 160 7.11 13.99 -18.16
CA ILE A 160 6.66 13.21 -17.01
C ILE A 160 7.48 13.63 -15.79
N VAL A 161 6.80 14.01 -14.71
CA VAL A 161 7.43 14.31 -13.41
C VAL A 161 7.05 13.19 -12.45
N ASN A 162 8.04 12.42 -12.01
CA ASN A 162 7.89 11.31 -11.09
C ASN A 162 8.32 11.70 -9.67
N TRP A 163 7.34 11.88 -8.79
CA TRP A 163 7.54 12.14 -7.37
C TRP A 163 7.58 10.81 -6.59
N GLY A 164 8.78 10.29 -6.36
CA GLY A 164 9.02 9.22 -5.39
C GLY A 164 8.45 7.84 -5.74
N LYS A 165 8.08 7.56 -7.01
CA LYS A 165 7.67 6.22 -7.44
C LYS A 165 8.87 5.44 -7.97
N ASP A 166 9.03 4.19 -7.51
CA ASP A 166 10.09 3.29 -7.97
C ASP A 166 9.59 2.39 -9.10
N PHE A 167 9.98 2.72 -10.33
CA PHE A 167 9.61 1.98 -11.55
C PHE A 167 10.29 0.60 -11.63
N SER A 168 11.43 0.43 -10.97
CA SER A 168 12.25 -0.78 -11.07
C SER A 168 11.79 -1.93 -10.15
N ARG A 169 11.19 -1.60 -8.99
CA ARG A 169 10.83 -2.60 -7.96
C ARG A 169 9.33 -2.77 -7.72
N SER A 170 8.52 -1.73 -7.98
CA SER A 170 7.12 -1.70 -7.56
C SER A 170 6.12 -1.21 -8.61
N SER A 171 6.57 -0.89 -9.83
CA SER A 171 5.69 -0.37 -10.88
C SER A 171 6.17 -0.82 -12.26
N ILE A 172 6.33 -2.14 -12.41
CA ILE A 172 6.95 -2.76 -13.58
C ILE A 172 6.16 -2.55 -14.89
N HIS A 173 4.83 -2.58 -14.87
CA HIS A 173 4.05 -2.36 -16.10
C HIS A 173 4.05 -0.87 -16.48
N MET A 174 3.90 0.01 -15.48
CA MET A 174 4.12 1.44 -15.67
C MET A 174 5.52 1.73 -16.23
N SER A 175 6.57 1.03 -15.77
CA SER A 175 7.93 1.20 -16.30
C SER A 175 8.07 0.90 -17.79
N ALA A 176 7.25 -0.01 -18.33
CA ALA A 176 7.21 -0.29 -19.76
C ALA A 176 6.60 0.89 -20.53
N ILE A 177 5.51 1.46 -20.02
CA ILE A 177 4.88 2.67 -20.57
C ILE A 177 5.85 3.85 -20.54
N ILE A 178 6.52 4.10 -19.40
CA ILE A 178 7.51 5.18 -19.28
C ILE A 178 8.65 5.01 -20.30
N ARG A 179 9.18 3.79 -20.48
CA ARG A 179 10.22 3.54 -21.47
C ARG A 179 9.73 3.80 -22.90
N ASN A 180 8.50 3.42 -23.22
CA ASN A 180 7.94 3.65 -24.54
C ASN A 180 7.62 5.13 -24.79
N ALA A 181 7.07 5.84 -23.80
CA ALA A 181 6.87 7.29 -23.87
C ALA A 181 8.20 8.02 -24.14
N ARG A 182 9.29 7.62 -23.47
CA ARG A 182 10.63 8.17 -23.72
C ARG A 182 11.14 7.89 -25.14
N LYS A 183 10.90 6.70 -25.69
CA LYS A 183 11.22 6.39 -27.09
C LYS A 183 10.41 7.26 -28.07
N CYS A 184 9.21 7.67 -27.69
CA CYS A 184 8.38 8.62 -28.43
C CYS A 184 8.73 10.09 -28.16
N GLY A 185 9.82 10.37 -27.42
CA GLY A 185 10.34 11.72 -27.21
C GLY A 185 9.98 12.36 -25.86
N ALA A 186 9.17 11.69 -25.02
CA ALA A 186 8.86 12.21 -23.68
C ALA A 186 10.14 12.33 -22.84
N LYS A 187 10.24 13.40 -22.04
CA LYS A 187 11.33 13.55 -21.06
C LYS A 187 10.80 13.30 -19.65
N VAL A 188 11.61 12.65 -18.83
CA VAL A 188 11.22 12.20 -17.48
C VAL A 188 12.16 12.81 -16.44
N LEU A 189 11.58 13.46 -15.43
CA LEU A 189 12.29 13.96 -14.26
C LEU A 189 11.84 13.16 -13.04
N SER A 190 12.78 12.59 -12.28
CA SER A 190 12.48 11.90 -11.02
C SER A 190 12.93 12.71 -9.81
N ILE A 191 12.08 12.76 -8.80
CA ILE A 191 12.32 13.44 -7.52
C ILE A 191 12.23 12.39 -6.42
N SER A 192 13.32 12.20 -5.69
CA SER A 192 13.35 11.27 -4.56
C SER A 192 14.55 11.55 -3.66
N PRO A 193 14.60 10.99 -2.45
CA PRO A 193 15.83 10.99 -1.66
C PRO A 193 16.98 10.15 -2.23
N GLY A 194 16.76 9.47 -3.36
CA GLY A 194 17.65 8.44 -3.88
C GLY A 194 17.39 7.06 -3.26
N GLY A 195 18.15 6.08 -3.72
CA GLY A 195 17.97 4.68 -3.33
C GLY A 195 16.76 4.00 -3.97
N ASP A 196 16.11 4.61 -4.96
CA ASP A 196 15.20 3.90 -5.86
C ASP A 196 16.00 3.20 -6.99
N GLY A 197 15.45 3.10 -8.19
CA GLY A 197 16.10 2.47 -9.34
C GLY A 197 15.68 3.14 -10.64
N ASN A 198 15.42 4.45 -10.55
CA ASN A 198 14.87 5.25 -11.63
C ASN A 198 15.93 5.74 -12.63
N GLU A 199 17.22 5.44 -12.43
CA GLU A 199 18.33 5.85 -13.30
C GLU A 199 18.07 5.46 -14.77
N ALA A 200 17.57 4.24 -15.00
CA ALA A 200 17.27 3.75 -16.33
C ALA A 200 16.00 4.36 -16.97
N PHE A 201 15.21 5.11 -16.19
CA PHE A 201 13.88 5.58 -16.56
C PHE A 201 13.77 7.11 -16.59
N SER A 202 14.81 7.85 -16.23
CA SER A 202 14.73 9.31 -16.12
C SER A 202 15.92 10.00 -16.77
N ASP A 203 15.66 11.23 -17.22
CA ASP A 203 16.61 12.11 -17.89
C ASP A 203 17.18 13.15 -16.91
N VAL A 204 16.41 13.50 -15.87
CA VAL A 204 16.78 14.46 -14.83
C VAL A 204 16.44 13.89 -13.46
N PHE A 205 17.28 14.15 -12.46
CA PHE A 205 17.09 13.72 -11.09
C PHE A 205 17.21 14.92 -10.15
N ILE A 206 16.25 15.07 -9.25
CA ILE A 206 16.33 15.99 -8.11
C ILE A 206 16.38 15.13 -6.85
N ARG A 207 17.51 15.23 -6.14
CA ARG A 207 17.68 14.55 -4.87
C ARG A 207 17.16 15.44 -3.75
N ILE A 208 16.08 15.04 -3.10
CA ILE A 208 15.36 15.86 -2.12
C ILE A 208 15.54 15.33 -0.68
N ARG A 209 15.48 16.22 0.31
CA ARG A 209 15.38 15.84 1.73
C ARG A 209 14.10 15.01 1.96
N PRO A 210 14.17 13.82 2.59
CA PRO A 210 13.00 13.00 2.83
C PRO A 210 11.88 13.74 3.58
N GLY A 211 10.67 13.73 3.03
CA GLY A 211 9.46 14.29 3.66
C GLY A 211 9.17 15.76 3.32
N SER A 212 10.03 16.41 2.55
CA SER A 212 10.00 17.84 2.26
C SER A 212 9.43 18.22 0.88
N ASP A 213 8.80 17.27 0.17
CA ASP A 213 8.33 17.45 -1.22
C ASP A 213 7.40 18.66 -1.40
N ARG A 214 6.60 19.01 -0.39
CA ARG A 214 5.73 20.20 -0.40
C ARG A 214 6.49 21.51 -0.62
N PHE A 215 7.72 21.64 -0.13
CA PHE A 215 8.48 22.89 -0.25
C PHE A 215 9.02 23.09 -1.67
N LEU A 216 9.50 22.03 -2.33
CA LEU A 216 9.89 22.10 -3.73
C LEU A 216 8.67 22.39 -4.63
N ALA A 217 7.54 21.73 -4.40
CA ALA A 217 6.30 22.02 -5.13
C ALA A 217 5.80 23.45 -4.88
N ALA A 218 5.90 23.94 -3.63
CA ALA A 218 5.57 25.32 -3.25
C ALA A 218 6.49 26.35 -3.93
N ALA A 219 7.80 26.09 -4.03
CA ALA A 219 8.76 26.98 -4.69
C ALA A 219 8.42 27.15 -6.18
N VAL A 220 8.13 26.04 -6.87
CA VAL A 220 7.73 26.11 -8.28
C VAL A 220 6.36 26.78 -8.43
N ALA A 221 5.38 26.46 -7.59
CA ALA A 221 4.06 27.13 -7.61
C ALA A 221 4.17 28.65 -7.35
N LYS A 222 5.08 29.06 -6.45
CA LYS A 222 5.38 30.47 -6.18
C LYS A 222 5.92 31.16 -7.44
N ARG A 223 6.82 30.53 -8.19
CA ARG A 223 7.30 31.08 -9.47
C ARG A 223 6.20 31.22 -10.52
N PHE A 224 5.25 30.28 -10.58
CA PHE A 224 4.07 30.43 -11.45
C PHE A 224 3.22 31.66 -11.08
N ILE A 225 3.08 31.95 -9.79
CA ILE A 225 2.33 33.13 -9.29
C ILE A 225 3.12 34.41 -9.56
N ASP A 226 4.40 34.45 -9.17
CA ASP A 226 5.24 35.65 -9.25
C ASP A 226 5.49 36.06 -10.72
N ALA A 227 5.51 35.10 -11.65
CA ALA A 227 5.65 35.34 -13.09
C ALA A 227 4.30 35.50 -13.84
N ASP A 228 3.17 35.52 -13.13
CA ASP A 228 1.82 35.63 -13.69
C ASP A 228 1.52 34.61 -14.81
N LEU A 229 1.96 33.36 -14.62
CA LEU A 229 1.84 32.28 -15.62
C LEU A 229 0.59 31.41 -15.43
N ILE A 230 -0.30 31.76 -14.51
CA ILE A 230 -1.51 30.98 -14.23
C ILE A 230 -2.67 31.58 -15.04
N PRO A 231 -3.18 30.90 -16.08
CA PRO A 231 -4.26 31.44 -16.88
C PRO A 231 -5.53 31.72 -16.05
N GLU A 232 -6.23 32.81 -16.36
CA GLU A 232 -7.49 33.20 -15.71
C GLU A 232 -8.53 32.08 -15.73
N ALA A 233 -8.59 31.32 -16.83
CA ALA A 233 -9.47 30.16 -16.96
C ALA A 233 -9.23 29.09 -15.86
N ILE A 234 -7.99 28.92 -15.38
CA ILE A 234 -7.69 28.04 -14.25
C ILE A 234 -8.16 28.67 -12.94
N LEU A 235 -7.93 29.97 -12.74
CA LEU A 235 -8.36 30.69 -11.53
C LEU A 235 -9.88 30.59 -11.31
N LEU A 236 -10.68 30.53 -12.38
CA LEU A 236 -12.13 30.31 -12.31
C LEU A 236 -12.51 28.89 -11.86
N ARG A 237 -11.63 27.91 -12.02
CA ARG A 237 -11.82 26.48 -11.72
C ARG A 237 -11.26 26.04 -10.36
N ILE A 238 -10.74 26.98 -9.58
CA ILE A 238 -10.13 26.70 -8.27
C ILE A 238 -10.79 27.50 -7.15
N ARG A 239 -10.62 27.00 -5.93
CA ARG A 239 -10.97 27.69 -4.68
C ARG A 239 -9.74 27.84 -3.81
N ASN A 240 -9.82 28.79 -2.88
CA ASN A 240 -8.77 29.14 -1.92
C ASN A 240 -7.51 29.77 -2.52
N PHE A 241 -7.51 30.20 -3.79
CA PHE A 241 -6.33 30.80 -4.42
C PHE A 241 -5.78 32.03 -3.68
N PRO A 242 -6.59 33.03 -3.24
CA PRO A 242 -6.06 34.17 -2.50
C PRO A 242 -5.33 33.77 -1.21
N ARG A 243 -5.85 32.77 -0.49
CA ARG A 243 -5.21 32.24 0.71
C ARG A 243 -3.95 31.45 0.39
N PHE A 244 -3.98 30.61 -0.64
CA PHE A 244 -2.81 29.86 -1.10
C PHE A 244 -1.66 30.79 -1.52
N SER A 245 -1.96 31.82 -2.33
CA SER A 245 -0.99 32.84 -2.75
C SER A 245 -0.43 33.62 -1.56
N LYS A 246 -1.30 34.06 -0.63
CA LYS A 246 -0.86 34.71 0.61
C LYS A 246 0.02 33.81 1.47
N THR A 247 -0.28 32.51 1.56
CA THR A 247 0.56 31.56 2.28
C THR A 247 1.92 31.40 1.62
N LEU A 248 2.02 31.35 0.30
CA LEU A 248 3.30 31.25 -0.40
C LEU A 248 4.12 32.55 -0.31
N SER A 249 3.49 33.72 -0.21
CA SER A 249 4.21 34.99 -0.08
C SER A 249 4.90 35.17 1.28
N THR A 250 4.54 34.39 2.31
CA THR A 250 5.22 34.44 3.61
C THR A 250 6.54 33.64 3.64
N PHE A 251 6.86 32.90 2.57
CA PHE A 251 8.10 32.16 2.43
C PHE A 251 8.96 32.77 1.32
N SER A 252 10.23 33.04 1.62
CA SER A 252 11.22 33.30 0.56
C SER A 252 11.51 32.02 -0.20
N GLU A 253 11.94 32.14 -1.47
CA GLU A 253 12.38 30.98 -2.24
C GLU A 253 13.55 30.29 -1.53
N ASP A 254 14.57 31.03 -1.08
CA ASP A 254 15.72 30.46 -0.34
C ASP A 254 15.30 29.59 0.85
N ARG A 255 14.30 30.03 1.63
CA ARG A 255 13.77 29.25 2.75
C ARG A 255 13.10 27.96 2.30
N LEU A 256 12.36 27.98 1.19
CA LEU A 256 11.74 26.77 0.64
C LEU A 256 12.80 25.77 0.16
N LEU A 257 13.85 26.26 -0.52
CA LEU A 257 14.96 25.45 -1.03
C LEU A 257 15.76 24.82 0.12
N GLU A 258 16.08 25.61 1.15
CA GLU A 258 16.74 25.14 2.38
C GLU A 258 15.94 24.01 3.05
N ARG A 259 14.61 24.14 3.16
CA ARG A 259 13.78 23.11 3.81
C ARG A 259 13.73 21.78 3.06
N CYS A 260 14.06 21.76 1.77
CA CYS A 260 14.05 20.53 0.98
C CYS A 260 15.43 20.07 0.48
N ASP A 261 16.50 20.72 0.91
CA ASP A 261 17.90 20.45 0.53
C ASP A 261 18.09 20.42 -1.00
N VAL A 262 17.47 21.34 -1.73
CA VAL A 262 17.59 21.47 -3.20
C VAL A 262 18.16 22.82 -3.61
N THR A 263 18.66 22.90 -4.85
CA THR A 263 19.26 24.12 -5.40
C THR A 263 18.27 24.90 -6.27
N SER A 264 18.54 26.18 -6.54
CA SER A 264 17.79 26.95 -7.53
C SER A 264 17.80 26.27 -8.91
N ARG A 265 18.89 25.59 -9.27
CA ARG A 265 18.97 24.84 -10.54
C ARG A 265 17.96 23.69 -10.61
N ASP A 266 17.67 23.06 -9.47
CA ASP A 266 16.65 22.00 -9.39
C ASP A 266 15.25 22.58 -9.58
N VAL A 267 14.97 23.73 -8.94
CA VAL A 267 13.71 24.46 -9.12
C VAL A 267 13.56 24.94 -10.56
N ASP A 268 14.62 25.45 -11.19
CA ASP A 268 14.62 25.82 -12.60
C ASP A 268 14.31 24.62 -13.50
N ALA A 269 14.90 23.45 -13.20
CA ALA A 269 14.67 22.23 -13.97
C ALA A 269 13.22 21.77 -13.86
N LEU A 270 12.66 21.75 -12.65
CA LEU A 270 11.28 21.36 -12.43
C LEU A 270 10.29 22.37 -13.04
N PHE A 271 10.54 23.66 -12.86
CA PHE A 271 9.75 24.73 -13.46
C PHE A 271 9.72 24.61 -14.99
N ARG A 272 10.88 24.38 -15.64
CA ARG A 272 10.95 24.13 -17.09
C ARG A 272 10.16 22.91 -17.54
N PHE A 273 10.08 21.86 -16.73
CA PHE A 273 9.25 20.70 -17.08
C PHE A 273 7.76 21.08 -17.19
N TYR A 274 7.26 21.91 -16.26
CA TYR A 274 5.87 22.34 -16.26
C TYR A 274 5.56 23.51 -17.22
N THR A 275 6.54 24.29 -17.63
CA THR A 275 6.37 25.39 -18.60
C THR A 275 6.76 25.02 -20.04
N SER A 276 7.36 23.85 -20.27
CA SER A 276 7.70 23.36 -21.61
C SER A 276 6.46 23.17 -22.48
N ASN A 277 6.64 23.27 -23.79
CA ASN A 277 5.60 22.91 -24.75
C ASN A 277 5.23 21.42 -24.62
N GLY A 278 3.92 21.15 -24.55
CA GLY A 278 3.34 19.80 -24.44
C GLY A 278 2.75 19.51 -23.05
N PRO A 279 1.92 18.47 -22.93
CA PRO A 279 1.30 18.11 -21.66
C PRO A 279 2.31 17.46 -20.72
N THR A 280 2.20 17.76 -19.42
CA THR A 280 3.02 17.20 -18.36
C THR A 280 2.20 16.29 -17.45
N ALA A 281 2.58 15.02 -17.37
CA ALA A 281 2.00 14.06 -16.43
C ALA A 281 2.75 14.10 -15.09
N THR A 282 2.03 14.20 -13.97
CA THR A 282 2.59 14.21 -12.62
C THR A 282 2.28 12.89 -11.92
N ILE A 283 3.29 12.04 -11.72
CA ILE A 283 3.17 10.76 -11.03
C ILE A 283 3.56 10.94 -9.57
N ILE A 284 2.73 10.48 -8.65
CA ILE A 284 2.92 10.57 -7.20
C ILE A 284 3.03 9.16 -6.61
N GLY A 285 4.18 8.86 -6.01
CA GLY A 285 4.45 7.61 -5.34
C GLY A 285 3.91 7.58 -3.90
N ALA A 286 3.53 6.39 -3.43
CA ALA A 286 3.09 6.17 -2.05
C ALA A 286 4.18 6.46 -0.99
N GLY A 287 5.42 6.73 -1.37
CA GLY A 287 6.49 7.13 -0.45
C GLY A 287 6.30 8.57 0.05
N VAL A 288 5.78 9.46 -0.79
CA VAL A 288 5.62 10.90 -0.50
C VAL A 288 4.62 11.16 0.64
N GLN A 289 3.66 10.25 0.83
CA GLN A 289 2.59 10.37 1.82
C GLN A 289 2.88 9.68 3.16
N ARG A 290 4.05 9.06 3.35
CA ARG A 290 4.39 8.25 4.55
C ARG A 290 5.04 9.05 5.68
N TYR A 291 4.76 10.35 5.75
CA TYR A 291 5.27 11.28 6.77
C TYR A 291 4.09 11.87 7.54
N ARG A 292 4.35 12.50 8.70
CA ARG A 292 3.28 13.18 9.46
C ARG A 292 2.58 14.26 8.63
N ARG A 293 3.28 14.89 7.68
CA ARG A 293 2.72 15.86 6.70
C ARG A 293 2.61 15.28 5.28
N GLY A 294 2.43 13.96 5.19
CA GLY A 294 2.39 13.26 3.91
C GLY A 294 1.20 13.64 3.04
N GLY A 295 0.04 13.94 3.62
CA GLY A 295 -1.10 14.48 2.90
C GLY A 295 -0.78 15.83 2.29
N GLU A 296 -0.25 16.76 3.10
CA GLU A 296 0.19 18.08 2.63
C GLU A 296 1.20 17.99 1.46
N ASN A 297 2.17 17.07 1.52
CA ASN A 297 3.07 16.81 0.39
C ASN A 297 2.32 16.50 -0.91
N VAL A 298 1.36 15.58 -0.87
CA VAL A 298 0.55 15.25 -2.05
C VAL A 298 -0.29 16.45 -2.51
N ARG A 299 -0.86 17.22 -1.59
CA ARG A 299 -1.71 18.38 -1.94
C ARG A 299 -0.94 19.49 -2.65
N PHE A 300 0.30 19.77 -2.23
CA PHE A 300 1.14 20.76 -2.93
C PHE A 300 1.58 20.27 -4.32
N ILE A 301 1.89 18.98 -4.47
CA ILE A 301 2.21 18.39 -5.79
C ILE A 301 0.99 18.45 -6.72
N ASN A 302 -0.19 18.09 -6.22
CA ASN A 302 -1.46 18.22 -6.94
C ASN A 302 -1.73 19.68 -7.36
N SER A 303 -1.45 20.63 -6.46
CA SER A 303 -1.60 22.06 -6.74
C SER A 303 -0.69 22.51 -7.88
N LEU A 304 0.54 22.01 -7.95
CA LEU A 304 1.46 22.31 -9.06
C LEU A 304 0.94 21.74 -10.39
N ALA A 305 0.48 20.49 -10.42
CA ALA A 305 -0.13 19.89 -11.62
C ALA A 305 -1.37 20.66 -12.10
N LEU A 306 -2.16 21.19 -11.16
CA LEU A 306 -3.34 22.02 -11.43
C LEU A 306 -2.99 23.41 -11.96
N LEU A 307 -2.14 24.16 -11.25
CA LEU A 307 -1.79 25.55 -11.57
C LEU A 307 -1.01 25.66 -12.89
N SER A 308 -0.25 24.63 -13.25
CA SER A 308 0.45 24.52 -14.53
C SER A 308 -0.46 24.19 -15.73
N GLY A 309 -1.78 24.05 -15.54
CA GLY A 309 -2.70 23.76 -16.64
C GLY A 309 -2.64 22.31 -17.15
N ASN A 310 -2.17 21.37 -16.33
CA ASN A 310 -1.99 19.98 -16.75
C ASN A 310 -3.14 19.05 -16.35
N MET A 311 -4.12 19.50 -15.56
CA MET A 311 -5.31 18.71 -15.22
C MET A 311 -6.37 18.78 -16.33
N GLY A 312 -7.13 17.70 -16.55
CA GLY A 312 -8.25 17.69 -17.49
C GLY A 312 -7.86 17.58 -18.97
N ARG A 313 -6.63 17.15 -19.28
CA ARG A 313 -6.11 17.05 -20.65
C ARG A 313 -5.37 15.73 -20.91
N LYS A 314 -5.37 15.32 -22.17
CA LYS A 314 -4.60 14.19 -22.71
C LYS A 314 -3.09 14.40 -22.52
N GLY A 315 -2.38 13.36 -22.09
CA GLY A 315 -0.94 13.36 -21.75
C GLY A 315 -0.59 14.11 -20.47
N GLY A 316 -1.57 14.69 -19.78
CA GLY A 316 -1.39 15.45 -18.54
C GLY A 316 -1.84 14.65 -17.32
N GLY A 317 -2.26 15.36 -16.27
CA GLY A 317 -2.92 14.80 -15.09
C GLY A 317 -2.02 14.58 -13.89
N SER A 318 -2.64 14.24 -12.76
CA SER A 318 -2.00 13.81 -11.53
C SER A 318 -2.37 12.34 -11.24
N TYR A 319 -1.36 11.49 -11.05
CA TYR A 319 -1.51 10.04 -10.93
C TYR A 319 -1.00 9.57 -9.56
N PHE A 320 -1.90 9.11 -8.70
CA PHE A 320 -1.55 8.45 -7.43
C PHE A 320 -1.88 6.95 -7.48
N HIS A 321 -3.01 6.55 -6.90
CA HIS A 321 -3.52 5.19 -6.86
C HIS A 321 -5.04 5.20 -7.03
N LEU A 322 -5.54 4.25 -7.82
CA LEU A 322 -6.98 3.99 -7.92
C LEU A 322 -7.42 3.07 -6.76
N HIS A 323 -8.71 2.74 -6.70
CA HIS A 323 -9.21 1.75 -5.76
C HIS A 323 -9.31 0.39 -6.45
N SER A 324 -8.70 -0.66 -5.87
CA SER A 324 -8.73 -2.01 -6.48
C SER A 324 -10.13 -2.59 -6.60
N LEU A 325 -11.06 -2.09 -5.77
CA LEU A 325 -12.47 -2.44 -5.83
C LEU A 325 -13.34 -1.30 -6.40
N GLY A 326 -12.74 -0.27 -6.98
CA GLY A 326 -13.44 0.93 -7.47
C GLY A 326 -14.31 0.70 -8.70
N ASN A 327 -14.19 -0.48 -9.33
CA ASN A 327 -14.99 -0.89 -10.49
C ASN A 327 -16.22 -1.70 -10.08
N PHE A 328 -16.26 -2.20 -8.84
CA PHE A 328 -17.33 -3.08 -8.35
C PHE A 328 -18.35 -2.31 -7.52
N ASN A 329 -19.55 -2.86 -7.44
CA ASN A 329 -20.53 -2.47 -6.44
C ASN A 329 -20.20 -3.14 -5.10
N LEU A 330 -20.08 -2.32 -4.05
CA LEU A 330 -19.70 -2.75 -2.71
C LEU A 330 -20.82 -2.58 -1.69
N GLU A 331 -22.03 -2.22 -2.12
CA GLU A 331 -23.18 -2.04 -1.20
C GLU A 331 -23.49 -3.32 -0.43
N TRP A 332 -23.36 -4.48 -1.08
CA TRP A 332 -23.55 -5.79 -0.43
C TRP A 332 -22.57 -6.09 0.71
N THR A 333 -21.43 -5.40 0.75
CA THR A 333 -20.42 -5.55 1.82
C THR A 333 -20.76 -4.76 3.09
N ARG A 334 -21.80 -3.91 3.01
CA ARG A 334 -22.27 -3.11 4.14
C ARG A 334 -23.19 -3.95 5.02
N ASP A 335 -23.18 -3.61 6.31
CA ASP A 335 -24.13 -4.21 7.24
C ASP A 335 -25.48 -3.50 7.10
N PRO A 336 -26.55 -4.23 6.75
CA PRO A 336 -27.87 -3.64 6.60
C PRO A 336 -28.42 -3.07 7.91
N GLU A 337 -27.98 -3.57 9.07
CA GLU A 337 -28.46 -3.13 10.38
C GLU A 337 -27.72 -1.90 10.92
N GLY A 338 -26.66 -1.44 10.24
CA GLY A 338 -25.95 -0.21 10.59
C GLY A 338 -25.41 -0.15 12.02
N LYS A 339 -25.08 -1.30 12.63
CA LYS A 339 -24.67 -1.37 14.05
C LYS A 339 -23.56 -0.36 14.35
N SER A 340 -23.73 0.42 15.42
CA SER A 340 -22.68 1.32 15.91
C SER A 340 -21.43 0.52 16.25
N ARG A 341 -20.27 0.97 15.76
CA ARG A 341 -19.01 0.22 15.88
C ARG A 341 -17.85 1.10 16.27
N ARG A 342 -17.13 0.64 17.30
CA ARG A 342 -15.79 1.11 17.62
C ARG A 342 -14.84 0.80 16.47
N ALA A 343 -13.95 1.75 16.16
CA ALA A 343 -12.98 1.60 15.08
C ALA A 343 -11.62 2.19 15.46
N PHE A 344 -10.61 1.34 15.55
CA PHE A 344 -9.24 1.72 15.89
C PHE A 344 -8.43 2.11 14.66
N PRO A 345 -7.70 3.24 14.66
CA PRO A 345 -6.75 3.52 13.59
C PRO A 345 -5.70 2.41 13.54
N MET A 346 -5.55 1.77 12.38
CA MET A 346 -4.66 0.62 12.21
C MET A 346 -3.19 0.95 12.53
N ALA A 347 -2.78 2.19 12.25
CA ALA A 347 -1.43 2.68 12.48
C ALA A 347 -1.06 2.84 13.97
N VAL A 348 -2.03 2.90 14.89
CA VAL A 348 -1.78 2.98 16.34
C VAL A 348 -2.50 1.86 17.10
N VAL A 349 -2.76 0.74 16.42
CA VAL A 349 -3.62 -0.33 16.94
C VAL A 349 -3.10 -0.94 18.25
N GLY A 350 -1.78 -0.94 18.48
CA GLY A 350 -1.19 -1.39 19.75
C GLY A 350 -1.70 -0.58 20.93
N ARG A 351 -1.50 0.74 20.88
CA ARG A 351 -2.03 1.72 21.86
C ARG A 351 -3.55 1.58 22.06
N GLU A 352 -4.30 1.46 20.97
CA GLU A 352 -5.77 1.38 21.03
C GLU A 352 -6.26 0.10 21.72
N ILE A 353 -5.61 -1.04 21.48
CA ILE A 353 -5.94 -2.29 22.18
C ILE A 353 -5.65 -2.17 23.68
N LEU A 354 -4.52 -1.57 24.06
CA LEU A 354 -4.12 -1.41 25.45
C LEU A 354 -5.03 -0.44 26.22
N ALA A 355 -5.54 0.59 25.55
CA ALA A 355 -6.42 1.60 26.13
C ALA A 355 -7.93 1.30 25.96
N ALA A 356 -8.28 0.14 25.38
CA ALA A 356 -9.65 -0.17 25.00
C ALA A 356 -10.58 -0.27 26.21
N ASP A 357 -11.72 0.43 26.13
CA ASP A 357 -12.88 0.28 27.02
C ASP A 357 -14.16 0.13 26.17
N PRO A 358 -14.91 -0.99 26.25
CA PRO A 358 -14.56 -2.21 27.00
C PRO A 358 -13.29 -2.88 26.45
N PRO A 359 -12.55 -3.64 27.28
CA PRO A 359 -11.27 -4.24 26.87
C PRO A 359 -11.45 -5.27 25.76
N ILE A 360 -10.45 -5.37 24.87
CA ILE A 360 -10.45 -6.42 23.84
C ILE A 360 -10.25 -7.79 24.50
N ARG A 361 -11.19 -8.71 24.23
CA ARG A 361 -11.20 -10.09 24.75
C ARG A 361 -10.91 -11.12 23.68
N MET A 362 -11.15 -10.78 22.42
CA MET A 362 -10.83 -11.61 21.27
C MET A 362 -10.23 -10.78 20.13
N ILE A 363 -9.15 -11.24 19.53
CA ILE A 363 -8.62 -10.71 18.26
C ILE A 363 -8.79 -11.76 17.17
N TRP A 364 -9.27 -11.33 16.01
CA TRP A 364 -9.23 -12.09 14.76
C TRP A 364 -8.37 -11.35 13.74
N VAL A 365 -7.33 -12.01 13.21
CA VAL A 365 -6.46 -11.46 12.18
C VAL A 365 -6.52 -12.30 10.91
N ASN A 366 -6.68 -11.65 9.76
CA ASN A 366 -6.51 -12.29 8.45
C ASN A 366 -5.92 -11.31 7.43
N GLY A 367 -5.11 -11.81 6.50
CA GLY A 367 -4.54 -11.01 5.41
C GLY A 367 -3.50 -9.97 5.84
N VAL A 368 -2.94 -10.06 7.05
CA VAL A 368 -1.91 -9.13 7.53
C VAL A 368 -1.02 -9.76 8.61
N ASN A 369 0.29 -9.52 8.51
CA ASN A 369 1.24 -9.78 9.60
C ASN A 369 1.37 -8.49 10.44
N ILE A 370 0.33 -8.13 11.19
CA ILE A 370 0.21 -6.81 11.85
C ILE A 370 1.33 -6.53 12.86
N VAL A 371 1.84 -7.55 13.55
CA VAL A 371 2.98 -7.39 14.48
C VAL A 371 4.22 -6.91 13.73
N ASN A 372 4.49 -7.45 12.55
CA ASN A 372 5.62 -7.04 11.71
C ASN A 372 5.36 -5.71 10.99
N GLN A 373 4.16 -5.55 10.44
CA GLN A 373 3.85 -4.51 9.46
C GLN A 373 3.32 -3.23 10.10
N GLY A 374 2.75 -3.29 11.30
CA GLY A 374 2.35 -2.12 12.06
C GLY A 374 3.56 -1.41 12.68
N PRO A 375 3.54 -0.07 12.79
CA PRO A 375 4.55 0.68 13.53
C PRO A 375 4.45 0.39 15.04
N ASP A 376 5.55 0.62 15.74
CA ASP A 376 5.80 0.16 17.12
C ASP A 376 5.40 -1.30 17.32
N SER A 377 6.09 -2.17 16.59
CA SER A 377 5.86 -3.61 16.65
C SER A 377 5.91 -4.14 18.09
N ARG A 378 6.76 -3.57 18.96
CA ARG A 378 6.88 -4.00 20.36
C ARG A 378 5.64 -3.63 21.18
N GLU A 379 5.02 -2.48 20.95
CA GLU A 379 3.72 -2.14 21.53
C GLU A 379 2.62 -3.09 21.08
N ILE A 380 2.58 -3.44 19.79
CA ILE A 380 1.62 -4.42 19.27
C ILE A 380 1.82 -5.80 19.94
N ILE A 381 3.06 -6.20 20.22
CA ILE A 381 3.35 -7.44 20.97
C ILE A 381 2.73 -7.38 22.37
N ARG A 382 2.94 -6.27 23.11
CA ARG A 382 2.34 -6.09 24.44
C ARG A 382 0.81 -6.11 24.39
N ALA A 383 0.23 -5.46 23.38
CA ALA A 383 -1.21 -5.45 23.14
C ALA A 383 -1.77 -6.85 22.84
N PHE A 384 -1.09 -7.66 22.03
CA PHE A 384 -1.52 -9.03 21.78
C PHE A 384 -1.43 -9.91 23.03
N ALA A 385 -0.43 -9.67 23.88
CA ALA A 385 -0.27 -10.41 25.13
C ALA A 385 -1.38 -10.11 26.17
N SER A 386 -2.02 -8.94 26.12
CA SER A 386 -3.13 -8.59 27.02
C SER A 386 -4.46 -9.21 26.61
N VAL A 387 -4.58 -9.76 25.40
CA VAL A 387 -5.84 -10.33 24.90
C VAL A 387 -5.89 -11.85 25.17
N PRO A 388 -6.97 -12.36 25.79
CA PRO A 388 -7.08 -13.78 26.16
C PRO A 388 -7.15 -14.76 24.99
N PHE A 389 -7.77 -14.38 23.85
CA PHE A 389 -7.95 -15.28 22.72
C PHE A 389 -7.67 -14.60 21.38
N LYS A 390 -6.68 -15.10 20.64
CA LYS A 390 -6.24 -14.58 19.34
C LYS A 390 -6.33 -15.68 18.29
N VAL A 391 -7.08 -15.40 17.23
CA VAL A 391 -7.20 -16.28 16.05
C VAL A 391 -6.48 -15.62 14.89
N VAL A 392 -5.59 -16.36 14.23
CA VAL A 392 -4.86 -15.88 13.05
C VAL A 392 -5.11 -16.82 11.87
N VAL A 393 -5.61 -16.26 10.77
CA VAL A 393 -5.77 -16.96 9.49
C VAL A 393 -4.54 -16.64 8.63
N ASP A 394 -3.64 -17.60 8.49
CA ASP A 394 -2.41 -17.45 7.71
C ASP A 394 -1.91 -18.80 7.20
N ALA A 395 -1.03 -18.77 6.19
CA ALA A 395 -0.38 -19.96 5.65
C ALA A 395 0.99 -20.23 6.30
N PHE A 396 1.55 -19.28 7.06
CA PHE A 396 2.90 -19.40 7.62
C PHE A 396 2.98 -18.93 9.08
N MET A 397 3.93 -19.49 9.83
CA MET A 397 4.22 -19.12 11.23
C MET A 397 5.01 -17.80 11.31
N ASN A 398 4.42 -16.72 10.80
CA ASN A 398 4.97 -15.37 10.84
C ASN A 398 4.86 -14.74 12.25
N ASP A 399 5.33 -13.50 12.41
CA ASP A 399 5.37 -12.81 13.71
C ASP A 399 3.99 -12.70 14.38
N THR A 400 2.92 -12.50 13.60
CA THR A 400 1.55 -12.42 14.12
C THR A 400 1.01 -13.80 14.48
N ALA A 401 1.19 -14.80 13.61
CA ALA A 401 0.77 -16.17 13.86
C ALA A 401 1.46 -16.78 15.10
N GLU A 402 2.74 -16.48 15.31
CA GLU A 402 3.50 -16.87 16.51
C GLU A 402 2.91 -16.33 17.82
N ARG A 403 2.00 -15.35 17.77
CA ARG A 403 1.32 -14.77 18.93
C ARG A 403 -0.15 -15.17 19.02
N ALA A 404 -0.62 -16.04 18.13
CA ALA A 404 -1.97 -16.58 18.17
C ALA A 404 -2.13 -17.65 19.26
N ASP A 405 -3.37 -17.87 19.69
CA ASP A 405 -3.77 -19.07 20.44
C ASP A 405 -4.28 -20.15 19.48
N LEU A 406 -4.89 -19.74 18.36
CA LEU A 406 -5.39 -20.62 17.31
C LEU A 406 -4.97 -20.09 15.94
N ILE A 407 -4.39 -20.95 15.12
CA ILE A 407 -4.05 -20.65 13.72
C ILE A 407 -4.94 -21.48 12.80
N LEU A 408 -5.51 -20.83 11.79
CA LEU A 408 -6.32 -21.45 10.76
C LEU A 408 -5.57 -21.39 9.42
N PRO A 409 -5.27 -22.53 8.77
CA PRO A 409 -4.45 -22.57 7.56
C PRO A 409 -5.19 -21.97 6.36
N ALA A 410 -4.60 -20.93 5.77
CA ALA A 410 -5.16 -20.21 4.63
C ALA A 410 -4.81 -20.83 3.27
N ALA A 411 -5.77 -20.84 2.35
CA ALA A 411 -5.53 -21.07 0.92
C ALA A 411 -4.76 -19.89 0.30
N LEU A 412 -3.84 -20.18 -0.63
CA LEU A 412 -3.05 -19.19 -1.37
C LEU A 412 -3.71 -18.85 -2.72
N MET A 413 -3.16 -17.85 -3.42
CA MET A 413 -3.69 -17.30 -4.69
C MET A 413 -4.20 -18.32 -5.71
N LEU A 414 -3.43 -19.38 -6.00
CA LEU A 414 -3.80 -20.38 -7.02
C LEU A 414 -4.80 -21.43 -6.53
N GLU A 415 -5.23 -21.35 -5.27
CA GLU A 415 -5.95 -22.41 -4.57
C GLU A 415 -7.37 -22.02 -4.17
N GLN A 416 -7.78 -20.82 -4.53
CA GLN A 416 -9.10 -20.27 -4.20
C GLN A 416 -9.64 -19.46 -5.37
N GLU A 417 -10.97 -19.44 -5.47
CA GLU A 417 -11.66 -18.64 -6.48
C GLU A 417 -11.91 -17.22 -5.97
N ASP A 418 -11.79 -16.22 -6.83
CA ASP A 418 -12.14 -14.84 -6.53
C ASP A 418 -12.39 -14.02 -7.81
N VAL A 419 -12.78 -12.76 -7.64
CA VAL A 419 -12.80 -11.73 -8.67
C VAL A 419 -11.94 -10.56 -8.20
N ILE A 420 -11.04 -10.06 -9.06
CA ILE A 420 -10.11 -9.00 -8.71
C ILE A 420 -10.17 -7.82 -9.68
N GLY A 421 -9.98 -6.62 -9.15
CA GLY A 421 -9.76 -5.41 -9.92
C GLY A 421 -8.37 -4.82 -9.63
N SER A 422 -7.88 -4.03 -10.58
CA SER A 422 -6.62 -3.31 -10.45
C SER A 422 -6.80 -1.95 -9.78
N PHE A 423 -5.74 -1.47 -9.12
CA PHE A 423 -5.64 -0.08 -8.64
C PHE A 423 -4.68 0.78 -9.49
N LEU A 424 -4.49 0.38 -10.75
CA LEU A 424 -3.67 1.03 -11.77
C LEU A 424 -4.39 1.15 -13.12
N HIS A 425 -5.17 0.14 -13.52
CA HIS A 425 -5.91 0.09 -14.77
C HIS A 425 -7.36 -0.38 -14.53
N ASP A 426 -8.19 -0.31 -15.57
CA ASP A 426 -9.64 -0.52 -15.45
C ASP A 426 -10.12 -1.95 -15.75
N TYR A 427 -9.21 -2.92 -15.77
CA TYR A 427 -9.57 -4.32 -16.02
C TYR A 427 -9.95 -5.04 -14.72
N VAL A 428 -10.99 -5.87 -14.79
CA VAL A 428 -11.42 -6.81 -13.75
C VAL A 428 -11.28 -8.24 -14.29
N GLN A 429 -10.90 -9.17 -13.42
CA GLN A 429 -10.52 -10.52 -13.82
C GLN A 429 -11.14 -11.58 -12.93
N HIS A 430 -11.52 -12.70 -13.54
CA HIS A 430 -11.85 -13.94 -12.84
C HIS A 430 -10.57 -14.64 -12.40
N VAL A 431 -10.57 -15.12 -11.17
CA VAL A 431 -9.49 -15.90 -10.57
C VAL A 431 -10.07 -17.27 -10.24
N PRO A 432 -9.99 -18.29 -11.11
CA PRO A 432 -10.40 -19.64 -10.75
C PRO A 432 -9.41 -20.27 -9.77
N ALA A 433 -9.90 -21.18 -8.92
CA ALA A 433 -9.04 -22.09 -8.16
C ALA A 433 -8.38 -23.11 -9.11
N VAL A 434 -7.08 -22.96 -9.35
CA VAL A 434 -6.34 -23.78 -10.32
C VAL A 434 -5.76 -25.05 -9.68
N LEU A 435 -5.37 -24.96 -8.42
CA LEU A 435 -4.71 -26.01 -7.65
C LEU A 435 -5.53 -26.34 -6.39
N LYS A 436 -5.46 -27.58 -5.92
CA LYS A 436 -6.01 -27.93 -4.61
C LYS A 436 -5.12 -27.38 -3.49
N PRO A 437 -5.67 -26.75 -2.44
CA PRO A 437 -4.91 -26.40 -1.24
C PRO A 437 -4.22 -27.65 -0.66
N PRO A 438 -2.96 -27.58 -0.17
CA PRO A 438 -2.30 -28.69 0.50
C PRO A 438 -2.93 -28.96 1.87
N GLY A 439 -3.04 -30.24 2.23
CA GLY A 439 -3.63 -30.68 3.49
C GLY A 439 -5.08 -30.23 3.63
N GLU A 440 -5.39 -29.52 4.72
CA GLU A 440 -6.73 -29.08 5.08
C GLU A 440 -6.88 -27.55 4.97
N ALA A 441 -6.01 -26.84 4.25
CA ALA A 441 -6.10 -25.37 4.11
C ALA A 441 -7.41 -24.93 3.43
N ARG A 442 -7.99 -23.82 3.89
CA ARG A 442 -9.28 -23.28 3.41
C ARG A 442 -9.17 -21.81 3.03
N SER A 443 -9.99 -21.36 2.10
CA SER A 443 -10.12 -19.93 1.79
C SER A 443 -10.73 -19.15 2.95
N ASP A 444 -10.45 -17.84 3.02
CA ASP A 444 -11.05 -16.97 4.04
C ASP A 444 -12.57 -17.11 4.06
N TYR A 445 -13.21 -17.17 2.88
CA TYR A 445 -14.66 -17.29 2.69
C TYR A 445 -15.22 -18.59 3.28
N GLU A 446 -14.56 -19.73 3.05
CA GLU A 446 -14.98 -21.02 3.61
C GLU A 446 -14.88 -21.05 5.13
N ILE A 447 -13.81 -20.45 5.68
CA ILE A 447 -13.58 -20.37 7.14
C ILE A 447 -14.71 -19.60 7.81
N ILE A 448 -14.97 -18.37 7.37
CA ILE A 448 -15.99 -17.49 7.97
C ILE A 448 -17.42 -17.99 7.69
N SER A 449 -17.68 -18.62 6.54
CA SER A 449 -18.99 -19.23 6.26
C SER A 449 -19.24 -20.45 7.14
N GLY A 450 -18.21 -21.28 7.38
CA GLY A 450 -18.28 -22.40 8.31
C GLY A 450 -18.47 -21.95 9.77
N LEU A 451 -17.78 -20.88 10.17
CA LEU A 451 -17.93 -20.27 11.49
C LEU A 451 -19.33 -19.68 11.70
N GLY A 452 -19.85 -18.94 10.72
CA GLY A 452 -21.17 -18.31 10.82
C GLY A 452 -22.33 -19.27 11.06
N LYS A 453 -22.24 -20.49 10.51
CA LYS A 453 -23.22 -21.56 10.74
C LYS A 453 -23.23 -22.09 12.19
N ARG A 454 -22.12 -21.97 12.92
CA ARG A 454 -21.95 -22.47 14.29
C ARG A 454 -22.29 -21.42 15.36
N LEU A 455 -22.55 -20.18 14.95
CA LEU A 455 -22.91 -19.11 15.86
C LEU A 455 -24.36 -19.21 16.33
N LEU A 456 -24.65 -18.61 17.49
CA LEU A 456 -25.99 -18.54 18.09
C LEU A 456 -26.33 -17.07 18.40
N PRO A 457 -27.24 -16.42 17.63
CA PRO A 457 -27.83 -16.91 16.38
C PRO A 457 -26.80 -17.00 15.23
N PRO A 458 -27.06 -17.84 14.22
CA PRO A 458 -26.18 -17.97 13.05
C PRO A 458 -26.02 -16.65 12.29
N ILE A 459 -24.85 -16.46 11.66
CA ILE A 459 -24.61 -15.38 10.69
C ILE A 459 -24.38 -16.03 9.34
N PHE A 460 -25.39 -16.02 8.48
CA PHE A 460 -25.27 -16.50 7.11
C PHE A 460 -24.69 -15.41 6.22
N LEU A 461 -23.87 -15.80 5.27
CA LEU A 461 -23.32 -14.92 4.24
C LEU A 461 -23.86 -15.34 2.88
N PRO A 462 -23.87 -14.44 1.89
CA PRO A 462 -24.24 -14.82 0.54
C PRO A 462 -23.33 -15.95 0.00
N SER A 463 -23.84 -16.69 -0.98
CA SER A 463 -23.00 -17.63 -1.73
C SER A 463 -21.87 -16.87 -2.43
N ALA A 464 -20.76 -17.55 -2.76
CA ALA A 464 -19.67 -16.92 -3.49
C ALA A 464 -20.14 -16.34 -4.84
N GLU A 465 -21.00 -17.09 -5.55
CA GLU A 465 -21.61 -16.66 -6.81
C GLU A 465 -22.45 -15.38 -6.63
N THR A 466 -23.31 -15.33 -5.61
CA THR A 466 -24.10 -14.13 -5.31
C THR A 466 -23.19 -12.94 -4.96
N CYS A 467 -22.08 -13.15 -4.25
CA CYS A 467 -21.11 -12.09 -4.00
C CYS A 467 -20.50 -11.56 -5.30
N PHE A 468 -20.20 -12.43 -6.27
CA PHE A 468 -19.66 -12.01 -7.58
C PHE A 468 -20.71 -11.27 -8.42
N GLU A 469 -21.94 -11.78 -8.48
CA GLU A 469 -23.05 -11.13 -9.17
C GLU A 469 -23.30 -9.73 -8.61
N GLN A 470 -23.43 -9.60 -7.29
CA GLN A 470 -23.63 -8.31 -6.63
C GLN A 470 -22.44 -7.36 -6.80
N ALA A 471 -21.21 -7.88 -6.88
CA ALA A 471 -20.04 -7.05 -7.13
C ALA A 471 -19.98 -6.53 -8.57
N LEU A 472 -20.45 -7.31 -9.54
CA LEU A 472 -20.46 -6.96 -10.96
C LEU A 472 -21.67 -6.10 -11.34
N ASP A 473 -22.71 -6.02 -10.49
CA ASP A 473 -23.84 -5.08 -10.61
C ASP A 473 -23.40 -3.63 -10.38
N SER A 474 -22.58 -3.13 -11.30
CA SER A 474 -21.91 -1.84 -11.28
C SER A 474 -22.17 -1.15 -12.62
N PRO A 475 -22.50 0.15 -12.63
CA PRO A 475 -22.72 0.89 -13.88
C PRO A 475 -21.45 0.97 -14.76
N LEU A 476 -20.29 0.63 -14.21
CA LEU A 476 -19.02 0.62 -14.93
C LEU A 476 -18.75 -0.71 -15.64
N ILE A 477 -19.44 -1.80 -15.30
CA ILE A 477 -19.17 -3.13 -15.83
C ILE A 477 -20.28 -3.53 -16.80
N HIS A 478 -19.89 -3.78 -18.05
CA HIS A 478 -20.80 -4.27 -19.08
C HIS A 478 -20.61 -5.78 -19.24
N GLY A 479 -21.46 -6.56 -18.58
CA GLY A 479 -21.40 -8.02 -18.54
C GLY A 479 -21.76 -8.55 -17.15
N ASP A 480 -22.12 -9.82 -17.07
CA ASP A 480 -22.47 -10.50 -15.84
C ASP A 480 -21.36 -11.46 -15.38
N TRP A 481 -21.62 -12.17 -14.28
CA TRP A 481 -20.72 -13.18 -13.76
C TRP A 481 -20.38 -14.27 -14.81
N THR A 482 -21.39 -14.77 -15.54
CA THR A 482 -21.21 -15.76 -16.62
C THR A 482 -20.26 -15.27 -17.71
N THR A 483 -20.39 -14.01 -18.10
CA THR A 483 -19.54 -13.37 -19.10
C THR A 483 -18.11 -13.21 -18.59
N LEU A 484 -17.91 -12.75 -17.35
CA LEU A 484 -16.58 -12.62 -16.78
C LEU A 484 -15.90 -13.97 -16.62
N ARG A 485 -16.63 -14.98 -16.14
CA ARG A 485 -16.13 -16.35 -15.95
C ARG A 485 -15.72 -17.01 -17.27
N SER A 486 -16.46 -16.78 -18.35
CA SER A 486 -16.12 -17.33 -19.67
C SER A 486 -14.98 -16.58 -20.37
N LYS A 487 -14.95 -15.25 -20.29
CA LYS A 487 -13.91 -14.43 -20.94
C LYS A 487 -12.62 -14.28 -20.12
N GLY A 488 -12.68 -14.52 -18.82
CA GLY A 488 -11.59 -14.32 -17.86
C GLY A 488 -11.30 -12.86 -17.51
N THR A 489 -11.61 -11.90 -18.38
CA THR A 489 -11.34 -10.47 -18.17
C THR A 489 -12.43 -9.59 -18.78
N LEU A 490 -12.80 -8.52 -18.08
CA LEU A 490 -13.64 -7.42 -18.58
C LEU A 490 -12.95 -6.07 -18.33
N ARG A 491 -13.22 -5.06 -19.16
CA ARG A 491 -12.77 -3.68 -18.95
C ARG A 491 -13.94 -2.85 -18.41
N ALA A 492 -13.72 -2.17 -17.30
CA ALA A 492 -14.65 -1.19 -16.78
C ALA A 492 -14.70 0.05 -17.70
N GLN A 493 -15.89 0.57 -17.93
CA GLN A 493 -16.14 1.72 -18.79
C GLN A 493 -15.99 3.01 -17.99
N LYS A 494 -14.84 3.66 -18.16
CA LYS A 494 -14.55 4.98 -17.58
C LYS A 494 -14.00 5.92 -18.64
N PRO A 495 -14.17 7.24 -18.47
CA PRO A 495 -13.48 8.21 -19.32
C PRO A 495 -11.96 8.04 -19.23
N ASP A 496 -11.27 8.04 -20.37
CA ASP A 496 -9.80 7.94 -20.40
C ASP A 496 -9.12 9.17 -19.77
N ILE A 497 -9.75 10.34 -19.87
CA ILE A 497 -9.24 11.60 -19.34
C ILE A 497 -10.09 12.02 -18.14
N ALA A 498 -9.47 12.13 -16.97
CA ALA A 498 -10.13 12.61 -15.77
C ALA A 498 -10.25 14.13 -15.80
N TYR A 499 -11.39 14.64 -15.28
CA TYR A 499 -11.64 16.07 -15.10
C TYR A 499 -11.56 16.90 -16.39
N THR A 500 -11.96 16.34 -17.53
CA THR A 500 -12.03 17.05 -18.82
C THR A 500 -12.72 18.41 -18.67
N GLY A 501 -12.11 19.45 -19.23
CA GLY A 501 -12.60 20.83 -19.07
C GLY A 501 -12.34 21.45 -17.68
N MET A 502 -11.47 20.82 -16.86
CA MET A 502 -11.18 21.20 -15.48
C MET A 502 -12.44 21.25 -14.60
N ILE A 503 -13.35 20.28 -14.80
CA ILE A 503 -14.53 20.08 -13.97
C ILE A 503 -14.21 18.97 -12.97
N PHE A 504 -14.11 19.33 -11.70
CA PHE A 504 -13.73 18.44 -10.60
C PHE A 504 -14.97 17.84 -9.92
N ASP A 505 -14.80 16.74 -9.18
CA ASP A 505 -15.93 15.99 -8.59
C ASP A 505 -16.44 16.60 -7.27
N HIS A 506 -15.97 17.79 -6.90
CA HIS A 506 -16.60 18.58 -5.85
C HIS A 506 -17.97 19.07 -6.31
N PRO A 507 -18.96 19.30 -5.42
CA PRO A 507 -20.29 19.76 -5.81
C PRO A 507 -20.33 21.05 -6.64
N ASP A 508 -19.34 21.95 -6.49
CA ASP A 508 -19.25 23.19 -7.28
C ASP A 508 -18.35 23.08 -8.51
N GLY A 509 -17.86 21.88 -8.84
CA GLY A 509 -17.03 21.63 -10.01
C GLY A 509 -15.60 22.16 -9.91
N LYS A 510 -15.16 22.68 -8.75
CA LYS A 510 -13.88 23.39 -8.57
C LYS A 510 -12.90 22.66 -7.68
N ALA A 511 -11.62 22.66 -8.05
CA ALA A 511 -10.54 22.09 -7.24
C ALA A 511 -10.22 22.97 -6.03
N ARG A 512 -9.64 22.37 -4.98
CA ARG A 512 -9.34 23.02 -3.70
C ARG A 512 -7.85 23.04 -3.42
N LEU A 513 -7.26 24.24 -3.41
CA LEU A 513 -5.86 24.42 -2.99
C LEU A 513 -5.71 24.26 -1.48
N PRO A 514 -4.54 23.79 -0.99
CA PRO A 514 -4.23 23.76 0.43
C PRO A 514 -4.16 25.18 0.98
N ALA A 515 -4.50 25.31 2.26
CA ALA A 515 -4.67 26.61 2.90
C ALA A 515 -3.42 27.07 3.67
N ASN A 516 -2.58 26.12 4.05
CA ASN A 516 -1.41 26.29 4.90
C ASN A 516 -0.25 25.49 4.31
N LEU A 517 0.98 25.93 4.61
CA LEU A 517 2.22 25.19 4.41
C LEU A 517 2.88 25.09 5.78
N HIS A 518 2.84 23.91 6.40
CA HIS A 518 3.45 23.72 7.72
C HIS A 518 4.96 23.56 7.57
N ASP A 519 5.71 24.18 8.48
CA ASP A 519 7.16 24.03 8.52
C ASP A 519 7.57 22.57 8.81
N GLU A 520 8.79 22.20 8.47
CA GLU A 520 9.38 20.89 8.76
C GLU A 520 10.44 21.06 9.85
N PRO A 521 10.34 20.36 10.98
CA PRO A 521 11.34 20.44 12.02
C PRO A 521 12.69 19.89 11.53
N ASP A 522 13.77 20.42 12.10
CA ASP A 522 15.11 19.88 11.87
C ASP A 522 15.29 18.51 12.51
N PRO A 523 16.20 17.68 11.98
CA PRO A 523 16.49 16.37 12.57
C PRO A 523 16.89 16.53 14.04
N PRO A 524 16.43 15.65 14.95
CA PRO A 524 16.92 15.65 16.31
C PRO A 524 18.43 15.40 16.35
N ASP A 525 19.19 16.15 17.14
CA ASP A 525 20.65 16.01 17.23
C ASP A 525 21.10 14.57 17.56
N ALA A 526 20.34 13.89 18.44
CA ALA A 526 20.61 12.51 18.83
C ALA A 526 20.33 11.48 17.72
N PHE A 527 19.49 11.81 16.73
CA PHE A 527 19.02 10.92 15.67
C PHE A 527 18.95 11.67 14.33
N PRO A 528 20.09 11.94 13.67
CA PRO A 528 20.13 12.88 12.54
C PRO A 528 19.61 12.30 11.22
N LEU A 529 19.34 11.01 11.11
CA LEU A 529 19.04 10.33 9.84
C LEU A 529 17.58 9.92 9.75
N ARG A 530 16.90 10.20 8.63
CA ARG A 530 15.56 9.65 8.34
C ARG A 530 15.63 8.18 7.98
N PHE A 531 14.76 7.37 8.56
CA PHE A 531 14.70 5.93 8.33
C PHE A 531 13.62 5.56 7.31
N LEU A 532 14.05 5.18 6.11
CA LEU A 532 13.17 4.89 4.98
C LEU A 532 13.00 3.38 4.79
N THR A 533 11.81 2.86 5.06
CA THR A 533 11.48 1.42 4.98
C THR A 533 10.90 1.04 3.60
N LEU A 534 11.75 1.06 2.57
CA LEU A 534 11.36 0.90 1.17
C LEU A 534 11.03 -0.56 0.80
N VAL A 535 10.24 -0.73 -0.26
CA VAL A 535 9.84 -2.05 -0.80
C VAL A 535 11.01 -2.82 -1.45
N ARG A 536 10.92 -4.16 -1.46
CA ARG A 536 11.87 -5.05 -2.15
C ARG A 536 11.40 -5.45 -3.54
N ARG A 537 12.34 -5.88 -4.39
CA ARG A 537 12.05 -6.36 -5.76
C ARG A 537 11.40 -7.75 -5.77
N ASN A 538 11.82 -8.64 -4.87
CA ASN A 538 11.53 -10.08 -4.97
C ASN A 538 10.36 -10.57 -4.10
N ALA A 539 9.82 -9.71 -3.23
CA ALA A 539 8.72 -10.07 -2.34
C ALA A 539 7.71 -8.92 -2.19
N ILE A 540 6.52 -9.26 -1.69
CA ILE A 540 5.49 -8.32 -1.27
C ILE A 540 5.49 -8.29 0.25
N HIS A 541 5.83 -7.14 0.85
CA HIS A 541 5.86 -6.95 2.30
C HIS A 541 6.58 -8.11 3.02
N SER A 542 5.94 -8.72 4.01
CA SER A 542 6.47 -9.84 4.79
C SER A 542 6.19 -11.22 4.20
N GLN A 543 5.80 -11.31 2.92
CA GLN A 543 5.54 -12.58 2.24
C GLN A 543 6.82 -13.23 1.72
N LEU A 544 7.77 -13.45 2.64
CA LEU A 544 9.05 -14.12 2.44
C LEU A 544 8.99 -15.52 3.08
N LEU A 545 9.78 -16.44 2.56
CA LEU A 545 10.06 -17.70 3.24
C LEU A 545 11.17 -17.50 4.28
N PRO A 546 11.22 -18.30 5.36
CA PRO A 546 12.31 -18.24 6.34
C PRO A 546 13.70 -18.32 5.70
N GLU A 547 13.90 -19.24 4.74
CA GLU A 547 15.20 -19.41 4.08
C GLU A 547 15.58 -18.28 3.11
N ASP A 548 14.65 -17.42 2.71
CA ASP A 548 14.90 -16.27 1.83
C ASP A 548 15.28 -14.99 2.59
N GLN A 549 15.37 -15.05 3.93
CA GLN A 549 15.64 -13.91 4.79
C GLN A 549 17.11 -13.88 5.21
N GLU A 550 17.80 -12.81 4.82
CA GLU A 550 19.21 -12.60 5.16
C GLU A 550 19.36 -11.80 6.45
N MET A 551 20.19 -12.30 7.36
CA MET A 551 20.46 -11.69 8.66
C MET A 551 21.97 -11.49 8.89
N PRO A 552 22.39 -10.36 9.48
CA PRO A 552 21.55 -9.21 9.83
C PRO A 552 21.02 -8.48 8.59
N PRO A 553 19.87 -7.79 8.67
CA PRO A 553 19.28 -7.11 7.53
C PRO A 553 20.20 -6.03 6.98
N ARG A 554 20.17 -5.85 5.66
CA ARG A 554 20.97 -4.83 4.97
C ARG A 554 20.34 -3.45 5.08
N VAL A 555 21.17 -2.44 5.33
CA VAL A 555 20.81 -1.03 5.23
C VAL A 555 21.77 -0.27 4.34
N TRP A 556 21.27 0.76 3.67
CA TRP A 556 22.05 1.59 2.76
C TRP A 556 22.09 3.03 3.22
N ILE A 557 23.27 3.65 3.10
CA ILE A 557 23.50 5.06 3.41
C ILE A 557 24.33 5.73 2.31
N SER A 558 24.27 7.05 2.28
CA SER A 558 25.14 7.83 1.39
C SER A 558 26.61 7.68 1.80
N PRO A 559 27.56 7.63 0.84
CA PRO A 559 28.99 7.80 1.14
C PRO A 559 29.33 9.11 1.86
N HIS A 560 28.43 10.10 1.79
CA HIS A 560 28.56 11.40 2.45
C HIS A 560 27.74 11.48 3.75
N CYS A 561 27.24 10.36 4.27
CA CYS A 561 26.49 10.31 5.52
C CYS A 561 27.34 10.84 6.69
N PRO A 562 26.89 11.85 7.45
CA PRO A 562 27.66 12.41 8.56
C PRO A 562 28.07 11.37 9.63
N ASN A 563 27.19 10.40 9.90
CA ASN A 563 27.44 9.31 10.87
C ASN A 563 28.60 8.39 10.46
N LEU A 564 29.04 8.37 9.19
CA LEU A 564 30.15 7.51 8.79
C LEU A 564 31.46 7.85 9.52
N LYS A 565 31.67 9.13 9.86
CA LYS A 565 32.90 9.59 10.50
C LYS A 565 33.08 9.06 11.92
N THR A 566 31.99 8.61 12.55
CA THR A 566 31.98 8.14 13.94
C THR A 566 31.86 6.62 14.04
N LEU A 567 31.77 5.91 12.93
CA LEU A 567 31.64 4.45 12.89
C LEU A 567 32.97 3.78 12.60
N ASP A 568 33.28 2.77 13.39
CA ASP A 568 34.30 1.77 13.10
C ASP A 568 33.68 0.69 12.19
N MET A 569 34.02 0.69 10.90
CA MET A 569 33.42 -0.22 9.92
C MET A 569 33.81 -1.70 10.12
N GLU A 570 34.82 -1.98 10.96
CA GLU A 570 35.24 -3.34 11.31
C GLU A 570 34.39 -3.94 12.45
N LYS A 571 33.63 -3.10 13.16
CA LYS A 571 32.73 -3.53 14.23
C LYS A 571 31.30 -3.72 13.70
N PRO A 572 30.49 -4.56 14.35
CA PRO A 572 29.07 -4.62 14.04
C PRO A 572 28.41 -3.24 14.15
N VAL A 573 27.37 -3.00 13.36
CA VAL A 573 26.64 -1.73 13.33
C VAL A 573 25.17 -1.96 13.67
N ASP A 574 24.63 -1.10 14.52
CA ASP A 574 23.21 -1.06 14.87
C ASP A 574 22.56 0.20 14.29
N VAL A 575 21.33 0.07 13.79
CA VAL A 575 20.41 1.20 13.59
C VAL A 575 19.63 1.39 14.88
N VAL A 576 19.62 2.61 15.41
CA VAL A 576 19.04 2.91 16.72
C VAL A 576 18.02 4.05 16.62
N SER A 577 16.87 3.83 17.26
CA SER A 577 15.83 4.84 17.48
C SER A 577 15.49 4.90 18.98
N PRO A 578 14.65 5.85 19.42
CA PRO A 578 14.14 5.87 20.80
C PRO A 578 13.44 4.57 21.22
N LEU A 579 12.94 3.77 20.27
CA LEU A 579 12.23 2.51 20.53
C LEU A 579 13.16 1.30 20.70
N GLY A 580 14.43 1.42 20.34
CA GLY A 580 15.43 0.38 20.51
C GLY A 580 16.44 0.32 19.37
N ARG A 581 17.02 -0.86 19.16
CA ARG A 581 18.10 -1.09 18.19
C ARG A 581 17.83 -2.30 17.31
N LEU A 582 18.46 -2.31 16.13
CA LEU A 582 18.47 -3.41 15.18
C LEU A 582 19.86 -3.58 14.60
N ARG A 583 20.45 -4.78 14.74
CA ARG A 583 21.73 -5.15 14.13
C ARG A 583 21.57 -5.18 12.61
N VAL A 584 22.51 -4.58 11.88
CA VAL A 584 22.44 -4.46 10.42
C VAL A 584 23.77 -4.74 9.73
N SER A 585 23.69 -5.09 8.44
CA SER A 585 24.82 -5.00 7.50
C SER A 585 24.76 -3.65 6.78
N LEU A 586 25.79 -2.83 6.94
CA LEU A 586 25.86 -1.48 6.37
C LEU A 586 26.43 -1.51 4.95
N HIS A 587 25.77 -0.81 4.01
CA HIS A 587 26.21 -0.68 2.63
C HIS A 587 26.18 0.79 2.18
N LEU A 588 27.16 1.17 1.35
CA LEU A 588 27.20 2.49 0.74
C LEU A 588 26.37 2.51 -0.55
N LEU A 589 25.62 3.59 -0.77
CA LEU A 589 24.79 3.80 -1.94
C LEU A 589 24.97 5.22 -2.49
N SER A 590 25.71 5.33 -3.58
CA SER A 590 25.86 6.59 -4.32
C SER A 590 24.49 7.11 -4.80
N GLY A 591 24.30 8.42 -4.73
CA GLY A 591 23.03 9.07 -5.09
C GLY A 591 21.99 9.13 -3.96
N LEU A 592 22.18 8.40 -2.85
CA LEU A 592 21.31 8.54 -1.67
C LEU A 592 21.58 9.86 -0.93
N HIS A 593 20.53 10.47 -0.38
CA HIS A 593 20.58 11.69 0.42
C HIS A 593 21.43 11.45 1.70
N PRO A 594 22.34 12.36 2.07
CA PRO A 594 23.21 12.19 3.25
C PRO A 594 22.46 12.00 4.57
N GLY A 595 21.29 12.62 4.71
CA GLY A 595 20.42 12.50 5.89
C GLY A 595 19.46 11.30 5.87
N ALA A 596 19.71 10.25 5.08
CA ALA A 596 18.81 9.10 4.94
C ALA A 596 19.51 7.75 5.16
N VAL A 597 18.77 6.83 5.80
CA VAL A 597 19.09 5.40 5.90
C VAL A 597 17.96 4.63 5.24
N VAL A 598 18.29 3.80 4.25
CA VAL A 598 17.31 2.94 3.57
C VAL A 598 17.37 1.54 4.17
N TYR A 599 16.23 1.05 4.64
CA TYR A 599 15.99 -0.34 4.99
C TYR A 599 14.97 -0.92 4.01
N ARG A 600 15.19 -2.13 3.53
CA ARG A 600 14.25 -2.80 2.63
C ARG A 600 13.28 -3.65 3.45
N ARG A 601 12.02 -3.25 3.58
CA ARG A 601 11.07 -3.92 4.51
C ARG A 601 10.70 -5.34 4.09
N GLY A 602 10.28 -6.16 5.06
CA GLY A 602 9.69 -7.48 4.83
C GLY A 602 10.21 -8.58 5.75
N ASP A 603 11.43 -8.43 6.26
CA ASP A 603 12.04 -9.43 7.14
C ASP A 603 11.23 -9.55 8.44
N TRP A 604 11.10 -10.77 8.94
CA TRP A 604 10.34 -11.09 10.14
C TRP A 604 11.14 -10.73 11.39
N MET A 605 10.45 -10.34 12.45
CA MET A 605 11.09 -10.02 13.73
C MET A 605 11.68 -11.26 14.38
N LYS A 606 10.97 -12.39 14.31
CA LYS A 606 11.39 -13.66 14.92
C LYS A 606 12.71 -14.23 14.39
N VAL A 607 13.17 -13.78 13.22
CA VAL A 607 14.47 -14.17 12.64
C VAL A 607 15.54 -13.10 12.82
N GLY A 608 15.26 -12.01 13.53
CA GLY A 608 16.22 -10.93 13.79
C GLY A 608 16.07 -9.69 12.90
N GLY A 609 15.02 -9.62 12.07
CA GLY A 609 14.70 -8.48 11.21
C GLY A 609 13.58 -7.61 11.77
N GLY A 610 12.81 -6.97 10.87
CA GLY A 610 11.62 -6.19 11.20
C GLY A 610 11.90 -4.72 11.53
N ALA A 611 11.91 -3.86 10.52
CA ALA A 611 12.23 -2.43 10.68
C ALA A 611 11.24 -1.66 11.57
N ASN A 612 9.98 -2.09 11.63
CA ASN A 612 8.93 -1.35 12.33
C ASN A 612 9.04 -1.42 13.86
N GLN A 613 9.92 -2.24 14.41
CA GLN A 613 10.30 -2.18 15.83
C GLN A 613 11.08 -0.91 16.18
N LEU A 614 11.58 -0.18 15.18
CA LEU A 614 12.28 1.10 15.33
C LEU A 614 11.41 2.29 14.98
N VAL A 615 10.20 2.10 14.42
CA VAL A 615 9.33 3.15 13.89
C VAL A 615 8.19 3.43 14.86
N ALA A 616 8.04 4.68 15.30
CA ALA A 616 6.95 5.09 16.18
C ALA A 616 5.57 4.98 15.54
N ALA A 617 4.58 4.61 16.35
CA ALA A 617 3.17 4.56 15.96
C ALA A 617 2.59 5.98 15.90
N GLU A 618 2.74 6.61 14.74
CA GLU A 618 2.31 7.98 14.45
C GLU A 618 1.34 8.03 13.27
N LEU A 619 0.37 8.93 13.36
CA LEU A 619 -0.63 9.16 12.31
C LEU A 619 -0.17 10.23 11.33
N THR A 620 -0.54 10.04 10.07
CA THR A 620 -0.48 11.10 9.04
C THR A 620 -1.52 12.19 9.33
N ASP A 621 -1.23 13.41 8.88
CA ASP A 621 -2.07 14.61 8.97
C ASP A 621 -3.50 14.41 8.47
N ILE A 622 -3.68 13.61 7.42
CA ILE A 622 -4.99 13.25 6.87
C ILE A 622 -5.08 11.75 6.59
N GLY A 623 -6.31 11.23 6.52
CA GLY A 623 -6.60 9.84 6.16
C GLY A 623 -6.30 8.77 7.22
N GLY A 624 -5.61 9.13 8.32
CA GLY A 624 -5.29 8.20 9.41
C GLY A 624 -4.36 7.06 8.98
N GLY A 625 -3.38 7.38 8.12
CA GLY A 625 -2.33 6.44 7.70
C GLY A 625 -1.16 6.41 8.68
N ALA A 626 -0.22 5.49 8.43
CA ALA A 626 1.00 5.37 9.23
C ALA A 626 2.14 6.24 8.67
N ALA A 627 2.74 7.05 9.53
CA ALA A 627 3.87 7.91 9.20
C ALA A 627 5.22 7.15 9.22
N PHE A 628 5.33 6.07 8.44
CA PHE A 628 6.48 5.14 8.47
C PHE A 628 7.85 5.78 8.23
N TYR A 629 7.92 6.86 7.45
CA TYR A 629 9.16 7.52 7.08
C TYR A 629 9.46 8.75 7.95
N ASP A 630 8.61 9.00 8.95
CA ASP A 630 8.82 10.09 9.89
C ASP A 630 9.88 9.75 10.95
N GLN A 631 10.23 8.47 11.10
CA GLN A 631 11.19 8.02 12.09
C GLN A 631 12.61 8.53 11.81
N TYR A 632 13.21 9.12 12.83
CA TYR A 632 14.62 9.45 12.87
C TYR A 632 15.43 8.36 13.61
N VAL A 633 16.65 8.11 13.14
CA VAL A 633 17.59 7.12 13.67
C VAL A 633 19.02 7.65 13.69
N ARG A 634 19.89 6.94 14.41
CA ARG A 634 21.34 7.04 14.29
C ARG A 634 21.95 5.68 13.98
N LEU A 635 23.21 5.69 13.55
CA LEU A 635 24.04 4.50 13.46
C LEU A 635 25.05 4.52 14.59
N GLU A 636 25.27 3.37 15.23
CA GLU A 636 26.32 3.20 16.23
C GLU A 636 27.01 1.86 16.04
N ASN A 637 28.27 1.76 16.49
CA ASN A 637 28.89 0.46 16.62
C ASN A 637 28.17 -0.33 17.71
N GLY A 638 27.78 -1.55 17.37
CA GLY A 638 27.10 -2.47 18.27
C GLY A 638 27.98 -2.79 19.47
N ILE A 639 27.30 -3.03 20.60
CA ILE A 639 27.91 -3.57 21.82
C ILE A 639 28.31 -5.03 21.56
#